data_AF-A0A553BW63-F1
#
_entry.id   AF-A0A553BW63-F1
#
_cell.length_a   1.000
_cell.length_b   1.000
_cell.length_c   1.000
_cell.angle_alpha   90.00
_cell.angle_beta   90.00
_cell.angle_gamma   90.00
#
_symmetry.space_group_name_H-M   'P 1'
#
loop_
_entity.id
_entity.type
_entity.pdbx_description
1 polymer ?
#
loop_
_entity_poly.entity_id
_entity_poly.type
_entity_poly.pdbx_seq_one_letter_code
_entity_poly.pdbx_strand_id
1 'polypeptide(L)'
;MKKLSILICLIVSSFTALAQYEVKTIKRPDGITLKYFNPIPVVRAYNYEAGLSLYKNPDNNKYFVAISVLFKNTVAEELNGNLLIQTTGKNGISLKPAYNRLVTMNGREVALSMYYLTEREINELKSNSIKLISFTINDEIIALNLTENRDVLVKEFEILSNAKSNISKQNFNKSNSLTNAQKQNIPIRTPVTNPNMPNGRKTYDDYFKDRDAKNKNTQIKPDSTSTMFGRNTSGVLGVNTDYGESKYDKDINWDADIDKNDIEGSLKKYRDARWEEEWGSYRNIGLGILFLIIIISIFAIFRKRDNNEIVETIIPPVITKETAITLTPDAYRAPTVEDNSSNRESIPESLLQGDILDPLIDLDSNKKNLKKIGFKPSIIFNQNEPYSYPMVKMPTENSYIKFPRLGRSNKLGITENTFFEVLNKYFKSDFKIHNNRHITHKSGNNAYEPDFLLINEKENKNIFINVEIDEPYDGISRIPTHEINRDVYRDLFFTNRGYIVIRFTEKQIFEEAKQCCVFIANVIKAIDENYSNKELDFKTSISSQNQWDTLQAKKWSLEKYREKYLKIENFNLKSSSQIDFLITNSEFDKIIESKIIETDLSAFDKNDNKPLNGNQSHIRDKRIVFDSLNHRYYIDNNPDTISVSQLIDKFFPEFDALKAATNLNPKHELYGLPTDEIISIWKKKGIEAAELGTHLHLQIENYYKNQTYNSNTKEFSHFLDFKERFSSMNPERTEWRIFDEDYMIAGTIDMLYKKEDGTFYVFDWKRSEKVVHPDGKPKISDPEHFYTKFAFGELSHLTDDSYYRYALQQNIYRHILETKYNYKISSMNLLILHPNYESYHWVKLEKMQKEVEYMFSTLKIIS
;
A
#
# COMPACT_ATOMS: atom_id res chain seq x y z
N MET A 1 -34.01 1.19 16.27
CA MET A 1 -33.40 0.23 15.32
C MET A 1 -32.00 0.66 14.87
N LYS A 2 -31.78 1.67 14.00
CA LYS A 2 -30.42 2.00 13.48
C LYS A 2 -29.26 2.02 14.51
N LYS A 3 -29.44 2.62 15.70
CA LYS A 3 -28.41 2.61 16.77
C LYS A 3 -28.06 1.20 17.32
N LEU A 4 -29.01 0.26 17.29
CA LEU A 4 -28.78 -1.13 17.69
C LEU A 4 -28.00 -1.89 16.58
N SER A 5 -28.32 -1.64 15.32
CA SER A 5 -27.56 -2.19 14.18
C SER A 5 -26.10 -1.74 14.18
N ILE A 6 -25.83 -0.45 14.46
CA ILE A 6 -24.45 0.08 14.53
C ILE A 6 -23.68 -0.55 15.70
N LEU A 7 -24.31 -0.73 16.86
CA LEU A 7 -23.70 -1.42 18.00
C LEU A 7 -23.40 -2.89 17.68
N ILE A 8 -24.33 -3.58 17.02
CA ILE A 8 -24.13 -4.96 16.54
C ILE A 8 -23.00 -5.02 15.51
N CYS A 9 -22.89 -4.07 14.58
CA CYS A 9 -21.79 -4.03 13.60
C CYS A 9 -20.42 -3.80 14.27
N LEU A 10 -20.31 -2.92 15.27
CA LEU A 10 -19.06 -2.70 16.02
C LEU A 10 -18.67 -3.91 16.89
N ILE A 11 -19.65 -4.63 17.43
CA ILE A 11 -19.44 -5.90 18.11
C ILE A 11 -18.97 -6.95 17.09
N VAL A 12 -19.68 -7.13 15.96
CA VAL A 12 -19.32 -8.09 14.92
C VAL A 12 -17.94 -7.79 14.33
N SER A 13 -17.55 -6.54 14.08
CA SER A 13 -16.23 -6.20 13.54
C SER A 13 -15.10 -6.56 14.52
N SER A 14 -15.28 -6.26 15.81
CA SER A 14 -14.30 -6.66 16.85
C SER A 14 -14.25 -8.18 17.06
N PHE A 15 -15.38 -8.88 16.96
CA PHE A 15 -15.40 -10.35 16.91
C PHE A 15 -14.73 -10.92 15.65
N THR A 16 -14.84 -10.29 14.48
CA THR A 16 -14.20 -10.83 13.26
C THR A 16 -12.67 -10.77 13.27
N ALA A 17 -12.07 -9.83 14.00
CA ALA A 17 -10.62 -9.79 14.20
C ALA A 17 -10.15 -10.88 15.20
N LEU A 18 -10.96 -11.19 16.21
CA LEU A 18 -10.70 -12.25 17.19
C LEU A 18 -10.91 -13.66 16.60
N ALA A 19 -11.91 -13.86 15.76
CA ALA A 19 -12.26 -15.15 15.17
C ALA A 19 -11.25 -15.64 14.11
N GLN A 20 -10.56 -14.74 13.41
CA GLN A 20 -9.60 -15.12 12.36
C GLN A 20 -8.40 -15.90 12.92
N TYR A 21 -8.00 -15.64 14.17
CA TYR A 21 -6.88 -16.30 14.84
C TYR A 21 -7.35 -17.15 16.04
N GLU A 22 -8.53 -17.76 15.95
CA GLU A 22 -9.03 -18.69 16.97
C GLU A 22 -8.21 -20.00 16.96
N VAL A 23 -7.61 -20.34 18.10
CA VAL A 23 -6.79 -21.56 18.26
C VAL A 23 -7.69 -22.77 18.49
N LYS A 24 -7.87 -23.56 17.44
CA LYS A 24 -8.65 -24.80 17.45
C LYS A 24 -7.85 -25.95 18.02
N THR A 25 -8.55 -27.04 18.34
CA THR A 25 -7.94 -28.29 18.81
C THR A 25 -8.64 -29.47 18.15
N ILE A 26 -7.88 -30.30 17.44
CA ILE A 26 -8.31 -31.59 16.87
C ILE A 26 -7.63 -32.71 17.65
N LYS A 27 -8.32 -33.84 17.85
CA LYS A 27 -7.72 -35.08 18.33
C LYS A 27 -7.83 -36.15 17.24
N ARG A 28 -6.68 -36.50 16.65
CA ARG A 28 -6.56 -37.53 15.60
C ARG A 28 -7.02 -38.91 16.11
N PRO A 29 -7.45 -39.83 15.21
CA PRO A 29 -7.82 -41.21 15.56
C PRO A 29 -6.71 -42.03 16.23
N ASP A 30 -5.43 -41.67 16.04
CA ASP A 30 -4.28 -42.29 16.73
C ASP A 30 -4.07 -41.76 18.16
N GLY A 31 -4.89 -40.81 18.61
CA GLY A 31 -4.85 -40.21 19.92
C GLY A 31 -4.07 -38.89 20.00
N ILE A 32 -3.30 -38.52 18.96
CA ILE A 32 -2.49 -37.30 18.94
C ILE A 32 -3.41 -36.06 18.94
N THR A 33 -3.15 -35.14 19.85
CA THR A 33 -3.81 -33.82 19.85
C THR A 33 -2.99 -32.84 19.01
N LEU A 34 -3.64 -32.03 18.18
CA LEU A 34 -3.02 -30.89 17.49
C LEU A 34 -3.83 -29.63 17.76
N LYS A 35 -3.12 -28.52 18.01
CA LYS A 35 -3.70 -27.17 17.99
C LYS A 35 -3.37 -26.48 16.67
N TYR A 36 -4.32 -25.75 16.09
CA TYR A 36 -4.19 -25.19 14.75
C TYR A 36 -5.05 -23.95 14.55
N PHE A 37 -4.79 -23.20 13.48
CA PHE A 37 -5.59 -22.06 13.02
C PHE A 37 -6.35 -22.40 11.72
N ASN A 38 -7.40 -21.66 11.39
CA ASN A 38 -7.98 -21.76 10.03
C ASN A 38 -6.94 -21.31 8.99
N PRO A 39 -6.85 -21.95 7.80
CA PRO A 39 -6.00 -21.46 6.72
C PRO A 39 -6.37 -20.02 6.33
N ILE A 40 -5.49 -19.08 6.65
CA ILE A 40 -5.63 -17.66 6.31
C ILE A 40 -5.10 -17.45 4.89
N PRO A 41 -5.89 -16.89 3.96
CA PRO A 41 -5.43 -16.57 2.61
C PRO A 41 -4.17 -15.69 2.64
N VAL A 42 -3.20 -15.98 1.77
CA VAL A 42 -1.96 -15.20 1.62
C VAL A 42 -1.68 -14.83 0.17
N VAL A 43 -2.23 -15.56 -0.81
CA VAL A 43 -2.09 -15.30 -2.25
C VAL A 43 -3.45 -15.40 -2.95
N ARG A 44 -3.80 -14.38 -3.75
CA ARG A 44 -4.91 -14.40 -4.70
C ARG A 44 -4.45 -14.25 -6.15
N ALA A 45 -4.00 -15.35 -6.75
CA ALA A 45 -3.51 -15.38 -8.13
C ALA A 45 -4.61 -15.70 -9.16
N TYR A 46 -4.24 -15.67 -10.44
CA TYR A 46 -5.10 -15.98 -11.61
C TYR A 46 -5.54 -17.44 -11.70
N ASN A 47 -4.68 -18.39 -11.30
CA ASN A 47 -4.96 -19.83 -11.34
C ASN A 47 -5.23 -20.41 -9.95
N TYR A 48 -4.66 -19.80 -8.91
CA TYR A 48 -4.55 -20.36 -7.57
C TYR A 48 -5.02 -19.37 -6.50
N GLU A 49 -5.53 -19.90 -5.38
CA GLU A 49 -5.58 -19.18 -4.12
C GLU A 49 -4.90 -19.99 -3.03
N ALA A 50 -3.86 -19.44 -2.42
CA ALA A 50 -3.10 -20.11 -1.39
C ALA A 50 -3.37 -19.48 -0.02
N GLY A 51 -3.61 -20.33 0.98
CA GLY A 51 -3.67 -19.96 2.39
C GLY A 51 -2.65 -20.75 3.22
N LEU A 52 -2.23 -20.19 4.35
CA LEU A 52 -1.31 -20.81 5.30
C LEU A 52 -1.95 -20.94 6.68
N SER A 53 -1.52 -21.94 7.46
CA SER A 53 -1.86 -22.09 8.88
C SER A 53 -0.78 -22.85 9.64
N LEU A 54 -0.49 -22.41 10.86
CA LEU A 54 0.42 -23.05 11.82
C LEU A 54 -0.31 -24.11 12.66
N TYR A 55 0.27 -25.31 12.69
CA TYR A 55 -0.15 -26.43 13.54
C TYR A 55 0.90 -26.68 14.62
N LYS A 56 0.45 -27.13 15.80
CA LYS A 56 1.29 -27.45 16.96
C LYS A 56 0.80 -28.69 17.67
N ASN A 57 1.67 -29.67 17.84
CA ASN A 57 1.46 -30.75 18.80
C ASN A 57 1.76 -30.20 20.22
N PRO A 58 0.84 -30.26 21.20
CA PRO A 58 1.06 -29.72 22.53
C PRO A 58 1.91 -30.63 23.42
N ASP A 59 1.95 -31.92 23.12
CA ASP A 59 2.52 -32.99 23.95
C ASP A 59 4.05 -33.10 23.75
N ASN A 60 4.52 -32.91 22.52
CA ASN A 60 5.95 -32.88 22.15
C ASN A 60 6.44 -31.52 21.63
N ASN A 61 5.57 -30.50 21.57
CA ASN A 61 5.86 -29.13 21.15
C ASN A 61 6.47 -29.00 19.73
N LYS A 62 6.33 -30.02 18.85
CA LYS A 62 6.63 -29.93 17.41
C LYS A 62 5.61 -29.02 16.71
N TYR A 63 6.08 -28.29 15.69
CA TYR A 63 5.25 -27.40 14.85
C TYR A 63 5.26 -27.87 13.38
N PHE A 64 4.20 -27.52 12.66
CA PHE A 64 4.03 -27.76 11.24
C PHE A 64 3.41 -26.53 10.59
N VAL A 65 3.69 -26.29 9.31
CA VAL A 65 2.93 -25.34 8.48
C VAL A 65 2.10 -26.14 7.49
N ALA A 66 0.82 -25.82 7.38
CA ALA A 66 -0.03 -26.27 6.29
C ALA A 66 -0.16 -25.17 5.23
N ILE A 67 -0.18 -25.58 3.96
CA ILE A 67 -0.66 -24.78 2.83
C ILE A 67 -1.94 -25.41 2.29
N SER A 68 -2.90 -24.57 1.93
CA SER A 68 -4.11 -24.95 1.20
C SER A 68 -4.16 -24.18 -0.12
N VAL A 69 -4.17 -24.88 -1.25
CA VAL A 69 -4.22 -24.30 -2.60
C VAL A 69 -5.56 -24.64 -3.26
N LEU A 70 -6.41 -23.63 -3.41
CA LEU A 70 -7.64 -23.70 -4.19
C LEU A 70 -7.33 -23.44 -5.67
N PHE A 71 -7.75 -24.34 -6.55
CA PHE A 71 -7.63 -24.20 -7.99
C PHE A 71 -8.84 -23.45 -8.55
N LYS A 72 -8.61 -22.44 -9.41
CA LYS A 72 -9.65 -21.55 -9.95
C LYS A 72 -9.98 -21.84 -11.41
N ASN A 73 -8.95 -21.78 -12.26
CA ASN A 73 -9.06 -21.77 -13.74
C ASN A 73 -8.11 -22.81 -14.36
N THR A 74 -7.87 -23.91 -13.65
CA THR A 74 -6.93 -24.99 -13.98
C THR A 74 -7.47 -26.29 -13.39
N VAL A 75 -7.03 -27.44 -13.92
CA VAL A 75 -7.25 -28.74 -13.27
C VAL A 75 -6.62 -28.71 -11.87
N ALA A 76 -7.24 -29.41 -10.92
CA ALA A 76 -6.80 -29.48 -9.54
C ALA A 76 -6.01 -30.77 -9.28
N GLU A 77 -4.86 -30.62 -8.61
CA GLU A 77 -3.82 -31.64 -8.54
C GLU A 77 -3.11 -31.60 -7.19
N GLU A 78 -2.46 -32.70 -6.79
CA GLU A 78 -1.75 -32.75 -5.51
C GLU A 78 -0.42 -31.98 -5.53
N LEU A 79 -0.11 -31.28 -4.44
CA LEU A 79 1.15 -30.54 -4.32
C LEU A 79 2.32 -31.52 -4.16
N ASN A 80 3.11 -31.72 -5.21
CA ASN A 80 4.07 -32.81 -5.32
C ASN A 80 5.53 -32.39 -5.05
N GLY A 81 5.76 -31.54 -4.04
CA GLY A 81 7.13 -31.11 -3.70
C GLY A 81 7.29 -30.29 -2.43
N ASN A 82 8.48 -29.69 -2.31
CA ASN A 82 8.83 -28.85 -1.17
C ASN A 82 8.04 -27.53 -1.19
N LEU A 83 7.60 -27.07 -0.02
CA LEU A 83 7.14 -25.69 0.16
C LEU A 83 8.37 -24.80 0.38
N LEU A 84 8.68 -23.99 -0.63
CA LEU A 84 9.68 -22.93 -0.47
C LEU A 84 9.01 -21.70 0.14
N ILE A 85 9.65 -21.09 1.14
CA ILE A 85 9.18 -19.85 1.76
C ILE A 85 10.34 -18.86 1.78
N GLN A 86 10.13 -17.69 1.16
CA GLN A 86 11.08 -16.58 1.21
C GLN A 86 10.54 -15.51 2.15
N THR A 87 11.33 -15.11 3.14
CA THR A 87 10.93 -14.14 4.18
C THR A 87 11.53 -12.75 3.94
N THR A 88 11.26 -11.80 4.83
CA THR A 88 12.02 -10.54 4.96
C THR A 88 13.45 -10.74 5.47
N GLY A 89 13.76 -11.93 5.99
CA GLY A 89 15.08 -12.30 6.47
C GLY A 89 16.07 -12.61 5.33
N LYS A 90 17.26 -13.07 5.73
CA LYS A 90 18.37 -13.35 4.79
C LYS A 90 18.37 -14.78 4.24
N ASN A 91 17.45 -15.64 4.70
CA ASN A 91 17.45 -17.06 4.38
C ASN A 91 16.14 -17.49 3.71
N GLY A 92 16.24 -18.25 2.63
CA GLY A 92 15.13 -19.08 2.18
C GLY A 92 14.91 -20.28 3.11
N ILE A 93 13.67 -20.76 3.13
CA ILE A 93 13.22 -22.00 3.76
C ILE A 93 12.78 -22.96 2.65
N SER A 94 13.04 -24.25 2.81
CA SER A 94 12.64 -25.32 1.88
C SER A 94 12.12 -26.53 2.66
N LEU A 95 10.83 -26.52 2.98
CA LEU A 95 10.23 -27.57 3.80
C LEU A 95 9.89 -28.80 2.96
N LYS A 96 10.23 -30.00 3.45
CA LYS A 96 9.78 -31.27 2.85
C LYS A 96 8.36 -31.61 3.30
N PRO A 97 7.48 -32.10 2.40
CA PRO A 97 6.11 -32.46 2.77
C PRO A 97 6.12 -33.63 3.75
N ALA A 98 5.35 -33.50 4.83
CA ALA A 98 4.99 -34.57 5.75
C ALA A 98 3.75 -35.34 5.27
N TYR A 99 2.85 -34.62 4.59
CA TYR A 99 1.57 -35.11 4.10
C TYR A 99 1.08 -34.19 2.97
N ASN A 100 0.46 -34.77 1.95
CA ASN A 100 -0.25 -34.06 0.89
C ASN A 100 -1.50 -34.85 0.48
N ARG A 101 -2.54 -34.15 0.00
CA ARG A 101 -3.73 -34.74 -0.64
C ARG A 101 -4.53 -33.70 -1.43
N LEU A 102 -5.33 -34.14 -2.39
CA LEU A 102 -6.44 -33.36 -2.94
C LEU A 102 -7.73 -33.61 -2.13
N VAL A 103 -8.56 -32.59 -1.94
CA VAL A 103 -9.91 -32.70 -1.33
C VAL A 103 -10.97 -31.90 -2.06
N THR A 104 -12.21 -32.42 -2.07
CA THR A 104 -13.38 -31.68 -2.55
C THR A 104 -14.07 -30.95 -1.38
N MET A 105 -13.88 -29.64 -1.30
CA MET A 105 -14.48 -28.75 -0.29
C MET A 105 -15.56 -27.89 -0.94
N ASN A 106 -16.82 -28.06 -0.53
CA ASN A 106 -17.99 -27.32 -1.06
C ASN A 106 -18.08 -27.29 -2.60
N GLY A 107 -17.78 -28.44 -3.24
CA GLY A 107 -17.85 -28.59 -4.70
C GLY A 107 -16.66 -27.99 -5.47
N ARG A 108 -15.56 -27.67 -4.78
CA ARG A 108 -14.29 -27.24 -5.38
C ARG A 108 -13.14 -28.08 -4.87
N GLU A 109 -12.14 -28.29 -5.71
CA GLU A 109 -10.95 -29.05 -5.34
C GLU A 109 -9.87 -28.13 -4.76
N VAL A 110 -9.35 -28.54 -3.60
CA VAL A 110 -8.32 -27.83 -2.83
C VAL A 110 -7.23 -28.84 -2.52
N ALA A 111 -5.98 -28.56 -2.90
CA ALA A 111 -4.86 -29.36 -2.46
C ALA A 111 -4.38 -28.87 -1.10
N LEU A 112 -4.20 -29.82 -0.17
CA LEU A 112 -3.67 -29.57 1.16
C LEU A 112 -2.31 -30.24 1.25
N SER A 113 -1.30 -29.52 1.76
CA SER A 113 -0.03 -30.13 2.13
C SER A 113 0.50 -29.54 3.44
N MET A 114 1.09 -30.40 4.28
CA MET A 114 1.58 -30.06 5.60
C MET A 114 3.06 -30.42 5.73
N TYR A 115 3.80 -29.57 6.42
CA TYR A 115 5.26 -29.50 6.40
C TYR A 115 5.80 -29.37 7.83
N TYR A 116 6.73 -30.25 8.24
CA TYR A 116 7.41 -30.12 9.54
C TYR A 116 8.29 -28.86 9.60
N LEU A 117 8.37 -28.22 10.77
CA LEU A 117 9.36 -27.15 11.02
C LEU A 117 10.44 -27.59 12.01
N THR A 118 11.70 -27.28 11.69
CA THR A 118 12.84 -27.32 12.62
C THR A 118 12.92 -26.04 13.47
N GLU A 119 13.73 -26.04 14.53
CA GLU A 119 13.94 -24.84 15.36
C GLU A 119 14.48 -23.64 14.57
N ARG A 120 15.32 -23.87 13.54
CA ARG A 120 15.78 -22.83 12.61
C ARG A 120 14.60 -22.14 11.93
N GLU A 121 13.69 -22.92 11.36
CA GLU A 121 12.57 -22.43 10.56
C GLU A 121 11.49 -21.81 11.43
N ILE A 122 11.26 -22.37 12.62
CA ILE A 122 10.44 -21.76 13.68
C ILE A 122 10.97 -20.37 14.05
N ASN A 123 12.29 -20.18 14.18
CA ASN A 123 12.87 -18.89 14.57
C ASN A 123 12.85 -17.86 13.42
N GLU A 124 13.03 -18.30 12.18
CA GLU A 124 12.92 -17.47 10.97
C GLU A 124 11.45 -16.99 10.77
N LEU A 125 10.47 -17.90 10.83
CA LEU A 125 9.04 -17.60 10.65
C LEU A 125 8.36 -16.91 11.85
N LYS A 126 9.04 -16.81 12.99
CA LYS A 126 8.62 -15.99 14.15
C LYS A 126 8.97 -14.51 14.04
N SER A 127 9.97 -14.16 13.23
CA SER A 127 10.59 -12.84 13.26
C SER A 127 10.60 -12.15 11.90
N ASN A 128 10.37 -12.87 10.81
CA ASN A 128 10.38 -12.33 9.46
C ASN A 128 9.06 -12.64 8.74
N SER A 129 8.44 -11.60 8.16
CA SER A 129 7.24 -11.73 7.34
C SER A 129 7.54 -12.45 6.03
N ILE A 130 6.56 -13.14 5.46
CA ILE A 130 6.69 -13.89 4.21
C ILE A 130 6.56 -12.93 3.02
N LYS A 131 7.47 -13.02 2.04
CA LYS A 131 7.42 -12.28 0.77
C LYS A 131 6.79 -13.11 -0.34
N LEU A 132 7.24 -14.36 -0.47
CA LEU A 132 6.90 -15.30 -1.54
C LEU A 132 6.81 -16.72 -0.97
N ILE A 133 5.89 -17.50 -1.52
CA ILE A 133 5.83 -18.96 -1.37
C ILE A 133 5.99 -19.62 -2.75
N SER A 134 6.55 -20.84 -2.80
CA SER A 134 6.38 -21.70 -3.96
C SER A 134 6.03 -23.12 -3.58
N PHE A 135 5.19 -23.75 -4.39
CA PHE A 135 4.78 -25.14 -4.27
C PHE A 135 4.91 -25.83 -5.64
N THR A 136 5.13 -27.14 -5.64
CA THR A 136 5.29 -27.93 -6.87
C THR A 136 3.96 -28.57 -7.26
N ILE A 137 3.63 -28.54 -8.55
CA ILE A 137 2.47 -29.22 -9.17
C ILE A 137 2.97 -29.81 -10.50
N ASN A 138 2.71 -31.10 -10.77
CA ASN A 138 3.23 -31.82 -11.95
C ASN A 138 4.75 -31.61 -12.20
N ASP A 139 5.53 -31.59 -11.12
CA ASP A 139 6.98 -31.30 -11.12
C ASP A 139 7.38 -29.86 -11.53
N GLU A 140 6.42 -29.00 -11.91
CA GLU A 140 6.64 -27.56 -12.14
C GLU A 140 6.55 -26.76 -10.83
N ILE A 141 7.43 -25.76 -10.67
CA ILE A 141 7.47 -24.91 -9.47
C ILE A 141 6.61 -23.66 -9.68
N ILE A 142 5.47 -23.60 -9.02
CA ILE A 142 4.58 -22.45 -8.98
C ILE A 142 5.02 -21.51 -7.85
N ALA A 143 5.68 -20.40 -8.20
CA ALA A 143 6.16 -19.38 -7.26
C ALA A 143 5.27 -18.13 -7.28
N LEU A 144 4.73 -17.75 -6.11
CA LEU A 144 3.71 -16.70 -5.97
C LEU A 144 4.09 -15.70 -4.87
N ASN A 145 4.10 -14.41 -5.22
CA ASN A 145 4.21 -13.31 -4.27
C ASN A 145 2.94 -13.21 -3.41
N LEU A 146 3.11 -12.94 -2.11
CA LEU A 146 1.95 -12.81 -1.20
C LEU A 146 1.20 -11.51 -1.44
N THR A 147 -0.10 -11.62 -1.69
CA THR A 147 -1.02 -10.50 -1.91
C THR A 147 -1.60 -9.96 -0.61
N GLU A 148 -1.66 -10.78 0.45
CA GLU A 148 -2.21 -10.41 1.76
C GLU A 148 -1.55 -11.20 2.91
N ASN A 149 -1.82 -10.81 4.16
CA ASN A 149 -1.48 -11.54 5.40
C ASN A 149 -0.02 -12.06 5.50
N ARG A 150 0.95 -11.27 5.03
CA ARG A 150 2.39 -11.61 5.02
C ARG A 150 2.99 -11.96 6.39
N ASP A 151 2.36 -11.51 7.47
CA ASP A 151 2.76 -11.74 8.87
C ASP A 151 1.93 -12.82 9.57
N VAL A 152 1.15 -13.64 8.83
CA VAL A 152 0.26 -14.68 9.37
C VAL A 152 0.97 -15.61 10.36
N LEU A 153 2.08 -16.25 9.95
CA LEU A 153 2.77 -17.21 10.81
C LEU A 153 3.42 -16.55 12.03
N VAL A 154 3.84 -15.27 11.92
CA VAL A 154 4.36 -14.49 13.05
C VAL A 154 3.28 -14.34 14.12
N LYS A 155 2.09 -13.85 13.73
CA LYS A 155 0.92 -13.69 14.63
C LYS A 155 0.48 -15.02 15.24
N GLU A 156 0.44 -16.09 14.44
CA GLU A 156 0.07 -17.42 14.90
C GLU A 156 1.07 -18.00 15.92
N PHE A 157 2.39 -17.80 15.70
CA PHE A 157 3.41 -18.14 16.68
C PHE A 157 3.31 -17.31 17.97
N GLU A 158 3.08 -16.00 17.86
CA GLU A 158 2.88 -15.13 19.02
C GLU A 158 1.70 -15.62 19.89
N ILE A 159 0.56 -15.91 19.27
CA ILE A 159 -0.64 -16.40 19.97
C ILE A 159 -0.39 -17.76 20.63
N LEU A 160 0.25 -18.72 19.94
CA LEU A 160 0.61 -20.03 20.51
C LEU A 160 1.72 -19.96 21.59
N SER A 161 2.44 -18.85 21.70
CA SER A 161 3.38 -18.58 22.80
C SER A 161 2.70 -17.93 24.01
N ASN A 162 1.87 -16.90 23.78
CA ASN A 162 1.16 -16.14 24.81
C ASN A 162 0.07 -16.96 25.52
N ALA A 163 -0.40 -18.06 24.92
CA ALA A 163 -1.33 -18.99 25.57
C ALA A 163 -0.86 -19.52 26.94
N LYS A 164 0.45 -19.49 27.26
CA LYS A 164 0.98 -19.86 28.58
C LYS A 164 0.83 -18.78 29.66
N SER A 165 0.67 -17.49 29.33
CA SER A 165 0.64 -16.41 30.33
C SER A 165 -0.75 -16.13 30.91
N ASN A 166 -1.83 -16.49 30.22
CA ASN A 166 -3.19 -16.18 30.67
C ASN A 166 -3.75 -17.20 31.68
N ILE A 167 -3.22 -18.42 31.73
CA ILE A 167 -3.66 -19.48 32.65
C ILE A 167 -3.38 -19.11 34.12
N SER A 168 -2.33 -18.32 34.41
CA SER A 168 -2.00 -17.88 35.77
C SER A 168 -2.88 -16.74 36.29
N LYS A 169 -3.67 -16.07 35.45
CA LYS A 169 -4.51 -14.91 35.84
C LYS A 169 -5.99 -15.22 36.04
N GLN A 170 -6.51 -16.34 35.54
CA GLN A 170 -7.94 -16.69 35.70
C GLN A 170 -8.30 -17.33 37.06
N ASN A 171 -7.32 -17.81 37.83
CA ASN A 171 -7.57 -18.39 39.17
C ASN A 171 -7.63 -17.37 40.31
N PHE A 172 -7.41 -16.07 40.05
CA PHE A 172 -7.49 -15.00 41.04
C PHE A 172 -8.84 -14.26 41.04
N ASN A 173 -9.96 -15.01 41.04
CA ASN A 173 -11.30 -14.46 41.35
C ASN A 173 -12.36 -15.55 41.67
N LYS A 174 -12.11 -16.37 42.71
CA LYS A 174 -13.15 -17.16 43.38
C LYS A 174 -12.78 -17.48 44.83
N SER A 175 -13.81 -17.78 45.64
CA SER A 175 -13.75 -18.13 47.07
C SER A 175 -12.96 -17.18 47.98
N ASN A 176 -13.63 -16.11 48.42
CA ASN A 176 -13.35 -15.47 49.70
C ASN A 176 -14.33 -16.07 50.73
N SER A 177 -13.96 -17.14 51.45
CA SER A 177 -14.72 -17.64 52.61
C SER A 177 -13.94 -18.66 53.46
N LEU A 178 -14.24 -18.66 54.77
CA LEU A 178 -13.78 -19.57 55.83
C LEU A 178 -12.32 -19.41 56.31
N THR A 179 -12.18 -19.37 57.64
CA THR A 179 -10.98 -19.06 58.42
C THR A 179 -10.63 -20.20 59.39
N ASN A 180 -9.40 -20.17 59.95
CA ASN A 180 -8.86 -21.04 61.01
C ASN A 180 -8.52 -22.49 60.53
N ALA A 181 -7.49 -23.18 61.04
CA ALA A 181 -6.72 -23.00 62.28
C ALA A 181 -5.23 -23.41 62.16
N GLN A 182 -4.50 -23.46 63.29
CA GLN A 182 -3.04 -23.63 63.40
C GLN A 182 -2.60 -25.10 63.67
N LYS A 183 -1.39 -25.48 63.22
CA LYS A 183 -0.32 -26.30 63.89
C LYS A 183 0.69 -26.81 62.83
N GLN A 184 1.99 -26.52 62.90
CA GLN A 184 3.07 -26.99 63.81
C GLN A 184 3.69 -28.36 63.46
N ASN A 185 4.92 -28.29 62.90
CA ASN A 185 6.13 -29.08 63.22
C ASN A 185 6.20 -30.63 63.10
N ILE A 186 7.05 -31.10 62.16
CA ILE A 186 8.33 -31.86 62.39
C ILE A 186 8.20 -33.21 63.15
N PRO A 187 8.69 -34.36 62.57
CA PRO A 187 10.15 -34.58 62.50
C PRO A 187 10.74 -35.32 61.29
N ILE A 188 12.08 -35.22 61.22
CA ILE A 188 13.01 -35.82 60.23
C ILE A 188 13.52 -37.16 60.74
N ARG A 189 13.78 -38.14 59.85
CA ARG A 189 14.91 -39.08 59.97
C ARG A 189 15.60 -39.33 58.62
N THR A 190 16.92 -39.49 58.69
CA THR A 190 17.92 -39.69 57.63
C THR A 190 18.83 -40.87 58.04
N PRO A 191 19.99 -41.14 57.41
CA PRO A 191 20.28 -41.41 55.99
C PRO A 191 21.08 -42.74 55.79
N VAL A 192 21.35 -43.15 54.54
CA VAL A 192 22.51 -44.01 54.19
C VAL A 192 23.14 -43.52 52.86
N THR A 193 24.47 -43.63 52.75
CA THR A 193 25.37 -43.18 51.67
C THR A 193 25.51 -44.20 50.52
N ASN A 194 25.66 -43.82 49.24
CA ASN A 194 26.90 -43.45 48.50
C ASN A 194 27.94 -44.61 48.37
N PRO A 195 28.85 -44.71 47.36
CA PRO A 195 29.21 -43.72 46.33
C PRO A 195 29.41 -44.24 44.88
N ASN A 196 29.44 -43.32 43.90
CA ASN A 196 30.61 -43.09 43.02
C ASN A 196 30.39 -41.94 42.02
N MET A 197 31.44 -41.16 41.77
CA MET A 197 31.50 -40.07 40.78
C MET A 197 32.94 -40.00 40.23
N PRO A 198 33.19 -39.39 39.06
CA PRO A 198 33.75 -38.04 39.11
C PRO A 198 33.21 -37.07 38.03
N ASN A 199 33.53 -35.78 38.21
CA ASN A 199 33.08 -34.67 37.36
C ASN A 199 33.83 -34.58 36.01
N GLY A 200 33.16 -34.02 35.00
CA GLY A 200 33.78 -33.57 33.76
C GLY A 200 32.86 -32.70 32.92
N ARG A 201 32.81 -31.38 33.19
CA ARG A 201 32.19 -30.42 32.25
C ARG A 201 33.08 -30.26 31.02
N LYS A 202 32.50 -30.42 29.82
CA LYS A 202 33.09 -29.99 28.55
C LYS A 202 32.25 -28.85 27.95
N THR A 203 32.90 -27.98 27.19
CA THR A 203 32.30 -26.80 26.54
C THR A 203 32.38 -26.92 25.01
N TYR A 204 31.76 -25.98 24.30
CA TYR A 204 31.44 -26.11 22.87
C TYR A 204 32.68 -26.19 21.94
N ASP A 205 33.84 -25.71 22.39
CA ASP A 205 35.08 -25.63 21.59
C ASP A 205 35.84 -26.96 21.44
N ASP A 206 35.42 -28.01 22.15
CA ASP A 206 36.11 -29.32 22.17
C ASP A 206 35.94 -30.16 20.88
N TYR A 207 35.10 -29.72 19.92
CA TYR A 207 34.61 -30.57 18.82
C TYR A 207 35.36 -30.46 17.47
N PHE A 208 36.40 -29.61 17.35
CA PHE A 208 37.08 -29.35 16.06
C PHE A 208 38.59 -29.63 16.05
N LYS A 209 39.01 -30.80 16.58
CA LYS A 209 40.28 -31.51 16.30
C LYS A 209 39.97 -33.01 16.35
N ASP A 210 40.44 -33.90 15.49
CA ASP A 210 41.64 -33.89 14.63
C ASP A 210 41.46 -34.78 13.36
N ARG A 211 42.22 -34.47 12.31
CA ARG A 211 42.64 -35.33 11.16
C ARG A 211 41.66 -36.05 10.22
N ASP A 212 41.83 -35.70 8.95
CA ASP A 212 41.93 -36.64 7.82
C ASP A 212 42.84 -37.85 8.12
N ALA A 213 42.40 -39.06 7.77
CA ALA A 213 43.28 -40.20 7.58
C ALA A 213 42.71 -41.30 6.65
N LYS A 214 43.41 -41.53 5.52
CA LYS A 214 43.44 -42.77 4.70
C LYS A 214 42.23 -43.11 3.82
N ASN A 215 42.39 -42.79 2.52
CA ASN A 215 41.84 -43.57 1.40
C ASN A 215 42.08 -45.09 1.53
N LYS A 216 41.14 -45.91 1.03
CA LYS A 216 41.42 -46.96 0.03
C LYS A 216 40.16 -47.57 -0.62
N ASN A 217 40.31 -47.92 -1.89
CA ASN A 217 39.52 -48.75 -2.83
C ASN A 217 38.53 -49.75 -2.17
N THR A 218 37.36 -50.08 -2.75
CA THR A 218 37.21 -50.62 -4.13
C THR A 218 35.92 -50.27 -4.89
N GLN A 219 36.12 -49.97 -6.18
CA GLN A 219 35.45 -50.56 -7.36
C GLN A 219 34.31 -51.57 -7.18
N ILE A 220 33.21 -51.39 -7.94
CA ILE A 220 32.84 -52.18 -9.13
C ILE A 220 31.78 -51.39 -9.95
N LYS A 221 31.57 -51.72 -11.23
CA LYS A 221 30.64 -51.05 -12.17
C LYS A 221 29.45 -51.98 -12.56
N PRO A 222 28.40 -51.49 -13.26
CA PRO A 222 27.08 -52.13 -13.30
C PRO A 222 26.91 -53.17 -14.41
N ASP A 223 25.79 -53.89 -14.39
CA ASP A 223 25.00 -54.14 -15.60
C ASP A 223 23.49 -54.31 -15.29
N SER A 224 22.71 -54.68 -16.31
CA SER A 224 21.28 -54.47 -16.51
C SER A 224 20.48 -55.79 -16.64
N THR A 225 19.15 -55.76 -16.43
CA THR A 225 18.10 -56.43 -17.26
C THR A 225 16.68 -56.27 -16.67
N SER A 226 15.66 -56.64 -17.46
CA SER A 226 14.20 -56.51 -17.20
C SER A 226 13.59 -57.76 -16.50
N THR A 227 12.43 -57.72 -15.83
CA THR A 227 11.07 -57.64 -16.43
C THR A 227 9.91 -57.55 -15.41
N MET A 228 8.79 -56.95 -15.86
CA MET A 228 7.36 -57.14 -15.50
C MET A 228 6.84 -57.67 -14.13
N PHE A 229 5.89 -56.88 -13.57
CA PHE A 229 4.61 -57.24 -12.92
C PHE A 229 4.51 -58.40 -11.88
N GLY A 230 4.12 -58.04 -10.64
CA GLY A 230 3.51 -58.94 -9.64
C GLY A 230 3.01 -58.17 -8.41
N ARG A 231 1.85 -58.53 -7.83
CA ARG A 231 1.23 -57.80 -6.70
C ARG A 231 1.38 -58.51 -5.34
N ASN A 232 1.57 -57.68 -4.32
CA ASN A 232 1.08 -57.80 -2.93
C ASN A 232 1.80 -58.62 -1.82
N THR A 233 1.88 -57.92 -0.67
CA THR A 233 1.77 -58.34 0.75
C THR A 233 2.92 -59.03 1.50
N SER A 234 3.41 -58.30 2.53
CA SER A 234 3.91 -58.77 3.84
C SER A 234 5.20 -59.62 3.87
N GLY A 235 6.20 -59.41 4.75
CA GLY A 235 6.46 -58.46 5.85
C GLY A 235 7.78 -58.93 6.55
N VAL A 236 8.55 -58.11 7.29
CA VAL A 236 8.43 -57.94 8.76
C VAL A 236 9.54 -56.99 9.29
N LEU A 237 9.12 -55.97 10.06
CA LEU A 237 9.76 -55.22 11.18
C LEU A 237 11.28 -54.94 11.28
N GLY A 238 11.59 -53.67 11.64
CA GLY A 238 12.93 -53.15 11.97
C GLY A 238 12.98 -52.11 13.11
N VAL A 239 12.09 -52.19 14.11
CA VAL A 239 12.02 -51.33 15.34
C VAL A 239 11.52 -49.88 15.10
N ASN A 240 11.06 -49.20 16.16
CA ASN A 240 10.07 -48.10 16.14
C ASN A 240 10.47 -46.87 17.00
N THR A 241 10.31 -45.64 16.47
CA THR A 241 10.36 -44.36 17.23
C THR A 241 9.61 -43.22 16.51
N ASP A 242 8.62 -42.59 17.16
CA ASP A 242 8.21 -41.16 17.09
C ASP A 242 8.16 -40.38 15.74
N TYR A 243 7.89 -41.04 14.61
CA TYR A 243 7.60 -40.40 13.31
C TYR A 243 6.17 -40.63 12.84
N GLY A 244 5.62 -39.65 12.12
CA GLY A 244 4.21 -39.57 11.72
C GLY A 244 3.82 -40.44 10.53
N GLU A 245 4.11 -41.74 10.61
CA GLU A 245 3.47 -42.76 9.78
C GLU A 245 2.68 -43.71 10.69
N SER A 246 1.59 -43.21 11.26
CA SER A 246 0.54 -44.12 11.73
C SER A 246 0.03 -44.87 10.52
N LYS A 247 -0.12 -46.20 10.60
CA LYS A 247 -0.74 -46.96 9.50
C LYS A 247 -2.14 -46.45 9.14
N TYR A 248 -2.79 -45.74 10.08
CA TYR A 248 -4.09 -45.11 9.91
C TYR A 248 -4.03 -43.70 9.30
N ASP A 249 -2.87 -43.05 9.14
CA ASP A 249 -2.77 -41.68 8.58
C ASP A 249 -3.35 -41.57 7.14
N LYS A 250 -3.40 -42.69 6.42
CA LYS A 250 -4.01 -42.83 5.09
C LYS A 250 -5.53 -43.10 5.15
N ASP A 251 -6.02 -43.50 6.33
CA ASP A 251 -7.42 -43.85 6.61
C ASP A 251 -8.15 -42.75 7.42
N ILE A 252 -7.48 -41.67 7.84
CA ILE A 252 -8.12 -40.54 8.54
C ILE A 252 -9.02 -39.80 7.55
N ASN A 253 -10.34 -39.90 7.74
CA ASN A 253 -11.31 -39.08 7.03
C ASN A 253 -11.39 -37.67 7.65
N TRP A 254 -10.34 -36.86 7.39
CA TRP A 254 -10.22 -35.48 7.86
C TRP A 254 -11.39 -34.56 7.43
N ASP A 255 -12.22 -34.98 6.47
CA ASP A 255 -13.39 -34.23 6.00
C ASP A 255 -14.57 -34.31 7.01
N ALA A 256 -14.39 -35.06 8.10
CA ALA A 256 -15.19 -35.02 9.32
C ALA A 256 -14.54 -34.19 10.47
N ASP A 257 -13.22 -33.95 10.40
CA ASP A 257 -12.45 -33.20 11.42
C ASP A 257 -12.29 -31.70 11.08
N ILE A 258 -12.50 -31.31 9.82
CA ILE A 258 -12.73 -29.91 9.44
C ILE A 258 -14.25 -29.68 9.44
N ASP A 259 -14.74 -28.85 10.38
CA ASP A 259 -16.17 -28.53 10.44
C ASP A 259 -16.61 -27.81 9.15
N LYS A 260 -17.61 -28.40 8.47
CA LYS A 260 -18.15 -27.86 7.22
C LYS A 260 -18.81 -26.51 7.41
N ASN A 261 -19.39 -26.23 8.59
CA ASN A 261 -19.96 -24.93 8.93
C ASN A 261 -18.88 -23.83 9.07
N ASP A 262 -17.63 -24.21 9.31
CA ASP A 262 -16.51 -23.32 9.59
C ASP A 262 -15.78 -22.90 8.30
N ILE A 263 -15.61 -23.88 7.39
CA ILE A 263 -15.34 -23.63 5.97
C ILE A 263 -16.46 -22.75 5.39
N GLU A 264 -17.73 -23.06 5.70
CA GLU A 264 -18.88 -22.29 5.24
C GLU A 264 -18.90 -20.87 5.84
N GLY A 265 -18.46 -20.65 7.07
CA GLY A 265 -18.26 -19.29 7.61
C GLY A 265 -17.25 -18.47 6.78
N SER A 266 -16.13 -19.10 6.41
CA SER A 266 -15.08 -18.47 5.60
C SER A 266 -15.53 -18.24 4.14
N LEU A 267 -16.18 -19.24 3.52
CA LEU A 267 -16.71 -19.15 2.16
C LEU A 267 -18.00 -18.34 2.05
N LYS A 268 -18.77 -18.16 3.12
CA LYS A 268 -19.91 -17.23 3.17
C LYS A 268 -19.42 -15.79 3.21
N LYS A 269 -18.38 -15.48 3.99
CA LYS A 269 -17.65 -14.20 3.86
C LYS A 269 -17.15 -13.98 2.42
N TYR A 270 -16.61 -15.02 1.78
CA TYR A 270 -16.14 -15.00 0.40
C TYR A 270 -17.28 -14.74 -0.61
N ARG A 271 -18.45 -15.34 -0.39
CA ARG A 271 -19.62 -15.19 -1.28
C ARG A 271 -20.30 -13.84 -1.07
N ASP A 272 -20.51 -13.43 0.17
CA ASP A 272 -21.20 -12.20 0.55
C ASP A 272 -20.35 -10.96 0.22
N ALA A 273 -19.01 -11.02 0.31
CA ALA A 273 -18.13 -9.95 -0.17
C ALA A 273 -18.34 -9.67 -1.67
N ARG A 274 -18.35 -10.72 -2.51
CA ARG A 274 -18.63 -10.58 -3.94
C ARG A 274 -20.08 -10.16 -4.21
N TRP A 275 -21.04 -10.62 -3.40
CA TRP A 275 -22.47 -10.31 -3.58
C TRP A 275 -22.84 -8.86 -3.21
N GLU A 276 -22.19 -8.27 -2.20
CA GLU A 276 -22.43 -6.86 -1.84
C GLU A 276 -21.64 -5.88 -2.74
N GLU A 277 -20.45 -6.25 -3.25
CA GLU A 277 -19.76 -5.47 -4.29
C GLU A 277 -20.51 -5.48 -5.64
N GLU A 278 -20.92 -6.65 -6.15
CA GLU A 278 -21.49 -6.76 -7.50
C GLU A 278 -22.99 -6.39 -7.58
N TRP A 279 -23.78 -6.58 -6.51
CA TRP A 279 -25.26 -6.47 -6.57
C TRP A 279 -25.92 -5.54 -5.52
N GLY A 280 -25.14 -4.80 -4.72
CA GLY A 280 -25.66 -3.86 -3.72
C GLY A 280 -26.63 -2.80 -4.29
N SER A 281 -26.33 -2.28 -5.49
CA SER A 281 -27.18 -1.33 -6.22
C SER A 281 -28.55 -1.92 -6.59
N TYR A 282 -28.58 -3.15 -7.10
CA TYR A 282 -29.79 -3.79 -7.61
C TYR A 282 -30.73 -4.28 -6.50
N ARG A 283 -30.21 -4.67 -5.33
CA ARG A 283 -31.08 -4.99 -4.17
C ARG A 283 -31.89 -3.77 -3.73
N ASN A 284 -31.30 -2.56 -3.80
CA ASN A 284 -32.00 -1.31 -3.47
C ASN A 284 -33.00 -0.90 -4.56
N ILE A 285 -32.71 -1.15 -5.85
CA ILE A 285 -33.67 -0.92 -6.94
C ILE A 285 -34.85 -1.90 -6.86
N GLY A 286 -34.60 -3.19 -6.66
CA GLY A 286 -35.64 -4.22 -6.52
C GLY A 286 -36.52 -4.02 -5.28
N LEU A 287 -35.92 -3.72 -4.12
CA LEU A 287 -36.68 -3.33 -2.93
C LEU A 287 -37.41 -2.00 -3.12
N GLY A 288 -36.82 -1.02 -3.84
CA GLY A 288 -37.46 0.25 -4.17
C GLY A 288 -38.70 0.06 -5.04
N ILE A 289 -38.63 -0.79 -6.07
CA ILE A 289 -39.76 -1.16 -6.93
C ILE A 289 -40.83 -1.91 -6.12
N LEU A 290 -40.44 -2.86 -5.27
CA LEU A 290 -41.39 -3.59 -4.40
C LEU A 290 -42.07 -2.63 -3.40
N PHE A 291 -41.33 -1.70 -2.81
CA PHE A 291 -41.84 -0.69 -1.88
C PHE A 291 -42.75 0.33 -2.62
N LEU A 292 -42.44 0.68 -3.86
CA LEU A 292 -43.29 1.50 -4.72
C LEU A 292 -44.60 0.77 -5.08
N ILE A 293 -44.55 -0.53 -5.41
CA ILE A 293 -45.74 -1.36 -5.65
C ILE A 293 -46.57 -1.49 -4.37
N ILE A 294 -45.95 -1.63 -3.20
CA ILE A 294 -46.64 -1.65 -1.90
C ILE A 294 -47.28 -0.27 -1.62
N ILE A 295 -46.58 0.84 -1.85
CA ILE A 295 -47.13 2.19 -1.72
C ILE A 295 -48.31 2.40 -2.68
N ILE A 296 -48.20 2.02 -3.95
CA ILE A 296 -49.27 2.13 -4.94
C ILE A 296 -50.47 1.25 -4.56
N SER A 297 -50.24 0.03 -4.06
CA SER A 297 -51.28 -0.86 -3.55
C SER A 297 -52.01 -0.27 -2.34
N ILE A 298 -51.26 0.31 -1.40
CA ILE A 298 -51.81 1.03 -0.24
C ILE A 298 -52.61 2.25 -0.72
N PHE A 299 -52.08 3.05 -1.64
CA PHE A 299 -52.77 4.21 -2.21
C PHE A 299 -54.05 3.81 -2.94
N ALA A 300 -54.07 2.67 -3.65
CA ALA A 300 -55.27 2.14 -4.30
C ALA A 300 -56.32 1.65 -3.28
N ILE A 301 -55.89 1.11 -2.13
CA ILE A 301 -56.79 0.72 -1.03
C ILE A 301 -57.39 1.96 -0.34
N PHE A 302 -56.60 2.99 -0.05
CA PHE A 302 -57.08 4.24 0.54
C PHE A 302 -57.95 5.06 -0.43
N ARG A 303 -57.57 5.17 -1.71
CA ARG A 303 -58.35 5.86 -2.75
C ARG A 303 -59.67 5.16 -3.11
N LYS A 304 -59.92 3.96 -2.58
CA LYS A 304 -61.22 3.26 -2.65
C LYS A 304 -62.06 3.43 -1.37
N ARG A 305 -61.59 4.22 -0.40
CA ARG A 305 -62.24 4.47 0.90
C ARG A 305 -62.75 5.90 1.06
N ASP A 306 -62.04 6.87 0.48
CA ASP A 306 -62.38 8.30 0.58
C ASP A 306 -63.24 8.78 -0.60
N ASN A 307 -64.40 8.16 -0.77
CA ASN A 307 -65.51 8.66 -1.57
C ASN A 307 -66.68 9.01 -0.65
N ASN A 308 -66.63 10.19 -0.02
CA ASN A 308 -67.82 10.91 0.47
C ASN A 308 -67.47 12.38 0.77
N GLU A 309 -68.24 13.28 0.17
CA GLU A 309 -68.55 14.66 0.55
C GLU A 309 -67.43 15.58 1.09
N ILE A 310 -67.04 16.56 0.26
CA ILE A 310 -66.47 17.84 0.72
C ILE A 310 -67.46 18.94 0.33
N VAL A 311 -67.81 19.78 1.30
CA VAL A 311 -68.63 20.99 1.11
C VAL A 311 -67.72 22.22 1.19
N GLU A 312 -67.90 23.17 0.27
CA GLU A 312 -67.13 24.42 0.24
C GLU A 312 -67.53 25.37 1.38
N THR A 313 -66.62 26.26 1.83
CA THR A 313 -66.78 27.72 1.65
C THR A 313 -65.64 28.60 2.23
N ILE A 314 -65.23 29.59 1.42
CA ILE A 314 -64.84 30.97 1.79
C ILE A 314 -63.44 31.23 2.41
N ILE A 315 -62.91 32.42 2.09
CA ILE A 315 -61.54 32.94 2.27
C ILE A 315 -61.61 34.29 3.01
N PRO A 316 -60.64 34.66 3.87
CA PRO A 316 -59.76 35.80 3.50
C PRO A 316 -58.29 35.69 4.00
N PRO A 317 -57.32 36.40 3.36
CA PRO A 317 -55.89 36.36 3.73
C PRO A 317 -55.42 37.55 4.58
N VAL A 318 -54.34 37.38 5.36
CA VAL A 318 -53.57 38.46 6.01
C VAL A 318 -52.06 38.16 5.95
N ILE A 319 -51.24 39.22 5.86
CA ILE A 319 -49.79 39.19 5.65
C ILE A 319 -49.01 39.43 6.96
N THR A 320 -47.91 38.71 7.18
CA THR A 320 -46.76 39.18 7.98
C THR A 320 -45.44 38.89 7.25
N LYS A 321 -44.38 39.63 7.60
CA LYS A 321 -43.10 39.69 6.86
C LYS A 321 -42.04 38.81 7.52
N GLU A 322 -41.18 38.20 6.71
CA GLU A 322 -39.82 37.81 7.11
C GLU A 322 -38.77 38.59 6.31
N THR A 323 -37.75 39.09 6.98
CA THR A 323 -36.62 39.82 6.37
C THR A 323 -35.46 38.86 6.09
N ALA A 324 -35.39 38.35 4.86
CA ALA A 324 -34.20 37.68 4.37
C ALA A 324 -33.09 38.70 4.07
N ILE A 325 -31.91 38.54 4.68
CA ILE A 325 -30.70 39.28 4.30
C ILE A 325 -29.95 38.44 3.27
N THR A 326 -30.21 38.70 1.99
CA THR A 326 -29.50 38.06 0.87
C THR A 326 -28.15 38.74 0.67
N LEU A 327 -27.05 38.04 0.95
CA LEU A 327 -25.73 38.42 0.44
C LEU A 327 -25.66 38.06 -1.05
N THR A 328 -25.36 39.03 -1.91
CA THR A 328 -25.37 38.83 -3.38
C THR A 328 -24.05 38.25 -3.90
N PRO A 329 -24.04 37.57 -5.06
CA PRO A 329 -22.83 37.01 -5.66
C PRO A 329 -21.77 38.04 -6.10
N ASP A 330 -22.09 39.34 -6.14
CA ASP A 330 -21.20 40.39 -6.66
C ASP A 330 -19.92 40.61 -5.84
N ALA A 331 -19.86 40.08 -4.62
CA ALA A 331 -18.66 40.06 -3.78
C ALA A 331 -17.46 39.29 -4.38
N TYR A 332 -17.66 38.58 -5.50
CA TYR A 332 -16.62 37.81 -6.20
C TYR A 332 -15.95 38.56 -7.37
N ARG A 333 -16.26 39.84 -7.62
CA ARG A 333 -15.48 40.65 -8.57
C ARG A 333 -14.21 41.21 -7.92
N ALA A 334 -13.06 40.75 -8.40
CA ALA A 334 -11.79 41.41 -8.12
C ALA A 334 -11.80 42.86 -8.66
N PRO A 335 -11.22 43.85 -7.95
CA PRO A 335 -11.06 45.19 -8.47
C PRO A 335 -10.18 45.21 -9.73
N THR A 336 -10.63 45.88 -10.78
CA THR A 336 -9.77 46.26 -11.91
C THR A 336 -8.78 47.32 -11.43
N VAL A 337 -7.51 46.94 -11.25
CA VAL A 337 -6.43 47.88 -10.97
C VAL A 337 -6.03 48.58 -12.27
N GLU A 338 -6.25 49.88 -12.34
CA GLU A 338 -5.67 50.72 -13.41
C GLU A 338 -4.18 50.95 -13.11
N ASP A 339 -3.32 50.69 -14.09
CA ASP A 339 -1.87 50.78 -13.96
C ASP A 339 -1.38 52.24 -13.99
N ASN A 340 -1.23 52.83 -12.81
CA ASN A 340 -0.59 54.15 -12.63
C ASN A 340 0.92 53.99 -12.38
N SER A 341 1.65 53.67 -13.45
CA SER A 341 3.10 53.42 -13.47
C SER A 341 3.99 54.68 -13.30
N SER A 342 3.64 55.58 -12.37
CA SER A 342 4.38 56.83 -12.14
C SER A 342 4.37 57.31 -10.68
N ASN A 343 5.07 56.59 -9.79
CA ASN A 343 5.87 57.15 -8.69
C ASN A 343 6.63 56.05 -7.94
N ARG A 344 7.91 55.85 -8.28
CA ARG A 344 8.88 55.11 -7.44
C ARG A 344 9.82 56.11 -6.78
N GLU A 345 9.48 56.57 -5.58
CA GLU A 345 10.49 57.15 -4.70
C GLU A 345 11.38 56.00 -4.18
N SER A 346 12.69 56.19 -4.26
CA SER A 346 13.67 55.20 -3.84
C SER A 346 13.77 55.11 -2.32
N ILE A 347 13.60 53.91 -1.76
CA ILE A 347 13.87 53.65 -0.34
C ILE A 347 15.34 53.99 -0.04
N PRO A 348 15.66 54.77 1.01
CA PRO A 348 17.03 55.16 1.31
C PRO A 348 17.95 53.96 1.61
N GLU A 349 19.17 54.03 1.05
CA GLU A 349 20.21 53.00 1.17
C GLU A 349 20.69 52.77 2.61
N SER A 350 20.37 53.70 3.53
CA SER A 350 20.64 53.61 4.97
C SER A 350 19.80 52.57 5.74
N LEU A 351 18.92 51.82 5.07
CA LEU A 351 18.19 50.69 5.66
C LEU A 351 18.87 49.32 5.41
N LEU A 352 20.01 49.28 4.70
CA LEU A 352 20.72 48.03 4.38
C LEU A 352 21.79 47.62 5.39
N GLN A 353 22.04 48.42 6.44
CA GLN A 353 22.98 48.08 7.54
C GLN A 353 22.41 48.50 8.90
N GLY A 354 21.77 47.54 9.58
CA GLY A 354 21.25 47.69 10.94
C GLY A 354 20.62 46.38 11.43
N ASP A 355 21.35 45.67 12.29
CA ASP A 355 20.98 44.54 13.16
C ASP A 355 19.98 43.48 12.68
N ILE A 356 20.42 42.21 12.77
CA ILE A 356 19.56 41.03 12.56
C ILE A 356 18.61 40.89 13.77
N LEU A 357 17.48 41.60 13.71
CA LEU A 357 16.34 41.40 14.59
C LEU A 357 15.64 40.08 14.21
N ASP A 358 15.93 39.03 14.97
CA ASP A 358 15.36 37.67 14.85
C ASP A 358 13.82 37.70 14.80
N PRO A 359 13.17 37.44 13.64
CA PRO A 359 11.73 37.67 13.46
C PRO A 359 10.86 36.63 14.18
N LEU A 360 10.62 36.88 15.48
CA LEU A 360 9.69 36.17 16.35
C LEU A 360 10.08 34.73 16.74
N ILE A 361 11.30 34.56 17.26
CA ILE A 361 11.43 33.77 18.50
C ILE A 361 10.88 34.62 19.68
N ASP A 362 9.56 34.79 19.73
CA ASP A 362 8.86 35.21 20.94
C ASP A 362 7.86 34.15 21.37
N LEU A 363 8.34 33.25 22.24
CA LEU A 363 7.65 32.73 23.42
C LEU A 363 8.55 31.68 24.08
N ASP A 364 9.39 32.11 25.02
CA ASP A 364 10.18 31.30 25.97
C ASP A 364 10.90 30.06 25.38
N SER A 365 12.04 30.29 24.73
CA SER A 365 12.92 29.25 24.18
C SER A 365 13.72 28.48 25.23
N ASN A 366 13.76 28.93 26.50
CA ASN A 366 14.60 28.34 27.54
C ASN A 366 13.86 27.34 28.46
N LYS A 367 12.53 27.19 28.36
CA LYS A 367 11.75 26.22 29.15
C LYS A 367 10.62 25.48 28.41
N LYS A 368 10.84 25.01 27.18
CA LYS A 368 9.89 24.11 26.51
C LYS A 368 10.13 22.63 26.82
N ASN A 369 9.42 22.13 27.83
CA ASN A 369 9.12 20.70 27.95
C ASN A 369 8.43 20.20 26.67
N LEU A 370 8.72 18.97 26.26
CA LEU A 370 8.10 18.33 25.09
C LEU A 370 6.58 18.28 25.25
N LYS A 371 5.83 19.02 24.42
CA LYS A 371 4.36 18.99 24.43
C LYS A 371 3.82 17.73 23.78
N LYS A 372 2.64 17.33 24.27
CA LYS A 372 1.79 16.27 23.72
C LYS A 372 0.38 16.79 23.51
N ILE A 373 -0.41 16.10 22.69
CA ILE A 373 -1.85 16.34 22.61
C ILE A 373 -2.50 16.14 23.99
N GLY A 374 -3.41 17.03 24.36
CA GLY A 374 -4.13 17.00 25.65
C GLY A 374 -5.58 16.53 25.54
N PHE A 375 -5.98 16.03 24.37
CA PHE A 375 -7.31 15.52 24.07
C PHE A 375 -7.25 14.02 23.74
N LYS A 376 -8.38 13.34 23.87
CA LYS A 376 -8.51 11.94 23.43
C LYS A 376 -8.89 11.89 21.94
N PRO A 377 -8.14 11.18 21.08
CA PRO A 377 -8.50 11.00 19.68
C PRO A 377 -9.88 10.35 19.50
N SER A 378 -10.67 10.86 18.55
CA SER A 378 -12.04 10.37 18.32
C SER A 378 -12.12 9.51 17.07
N ILE A 379 -12.52 8.25 17.24
CA ILE A 379 -12.60 7.24 16.15
C ILE A 379 -13.81 7.42 15.23
N ILE A 380 -14.73 8.34 15.54
CA ILE A 380 -16.03 8.46 14.86
C ILE A 380 -15.94 8.97 13.41
N PHE A 381 -14.79 9.53 13.02
CA PHE A 381 -14.52 10.04 11.68
C PHE A 381 -13.62 9.11 10.84
N ASN A 382 -13.24 7.94 11.36
CA ASN A 382 -12.33 7.03 10.67
C ASN A 382 -12.94 6.54 9.36
N GLN A 383 -12.24 6.79 8.25
CA GLN A 383 -12.56 6.28 6.91
C GLN A 383 -11.36 5.54 6.32
N ASN A 384 -11.63 4.43 5.63
CA ASN A 384 -10.65 3.73 4.79
C ASN A 384 -10.53 4.45 3.44
N GLU A 385 -9.44 4.20 2.70
CA GLU A 385 -9.35 4.56 1.27
C GLU A 385 -10.19 3.56 0.44
N PRO A 386 -10.89 3.98 -0.63
CA PRO A 386 -11.20 5.38 -0.97
C PRO A 386 -12.23 5.96 -0.01
N TYR A 387 -11.99 7.19 0.46
CA TYR A 387 -12.89 7.87 1.40
C TYR A 387 -13.88 8.82 0.72
N SER A 388 -14.76 9.43 1.50
CA SER A 388 -15.58 10.56 1.08
C SER A 388 -15.22 11.81 1.88
N TYR A 389 -15.12 12.95 1.19
CA TYR A 389 -14.92 14.25 1.81
C TYR A 389 -16.20 14.71 2.54
N PRO A 390 -16.08 15.47 3.65
CA PRO A 390 -14.83 15.81 4.32
C PRO A 390 -14.24 14.61 5.07
N MET A 391 -12.92 14.50 4.99
CA MET A 391 -12.17 13.41 5.61
C MET A 391 -11.41 13.91 6.84
N VAL A 392 -11.22 13.04 7.85
CA VAL A 392 -10.42 13.33 9.03
C VAL A 392 -9.47 12.17 9.32
N LYS A 393 -8.19 12.47 9.58
CA LYS A 393 -7.26 11.55 10.26
C LYS A 393 -6.87 12.16 11.62
N MET A 394 -6.83 11.34 12.66
CA MET A 394 -6.53 11.77 14.04
C MET A 394 -5.11 11.32 14.46
N PRO A 395 -4.42 12.09 15.33
CA PRO A 395 -3.16 11.65 15.94
C PRO A 395 -3.41 10.51 16.95
N THR A 396 -2.38 9.75 17.30
CA THR A 396 -2.50 8.70 18.33
C THR A 396 -2.47 9.29 19.74
N GLU A 397 -3.10 8.63 20.72
CA GLU A 397 -3.19 9.14 22.09
C GLU A 397 -1.78 9.35 22.69
N ASN A 398 -1.55 10.50 23.34
CA ASN A 398 -0.23 10.91 23.86
C ASN A 398 0.86 11.16 22.79
N SER A 399 0.50 11.38 21.51
CA SER A 399 1.43 11.85 20.47
C SER A 399 2.16 13.13 20.87
N TYR A 400 3.44 13.23 20.53
CA TYR A 400 4.24 14.45 20.67
C TYR A 400 3.89 15.46 19.56
N ILE A 401 3.94 16.74 19.90
CA ILE A 401 3.59 17.83 18.97
C ILE A 401 4.87 18.44 18.39
N LYS A 402 5.03 18.40 17.05
CA LYS A 402 6.05 19.21 16.36
C LYS A 402 5.46 20.58 16.02
N PHE A 403 6.04 21.63 16.59
CA PHE A 403 5.54 22.99 16.38
C PHE A 403 5.78 23.47 14.93
N PRO A 404 4.85 24.24 14.36
CA PRO A 404 4.98 24.78 13.00
C PRO A 404 5.81 26.07 13.01
N ARG A 405 6.54 26.31 11.92
CA ARG A 405 7.45 27.45 11.74
C ARG A 405 6.88 28.47 10.76
N LEU A 406 7.28 29.74 10.87
CA LEU A 406 6.97 30.80 9.91
C LEU A 406 7.66 30.54 8.56
N GLY A 407 6.93 30.69 7.46
CA GLY A 407 7.42 30.52 6.08
C GLY A 407 6.45 29.70 5.24
N ARG A 408 6.23 30.11 3.98
CA ARG A 408 5.44 29.41 2.96
C ARG A 408 5.85 29.91 1.57
N SER A 409 5.76 29.06 0.56
CA SER A 409 6.20 29.27 -0.83
C SER A 409 5.36 30.24 -1.68
N ASN A 410 4.39 30.95 -1.07
CA ASN A 410 3.36 31.77 -1.73
C ASN A 410 2.51 31.08 -2.82
N LYS A 411 2.60 29.75 -2.97
CA LYS A 411 1.82 28.94 -3.92
C LYS A 411 0.38 28.71 -3.45
N LEU A 412 -0.39 29.80 -3.31
CA LEU A 412 -1.79 29.76 -2.86
C LEU A 412 -2.74 29.24 -3.95
N GLY A 413 -3.76 28.47 -3.57
CA GLY A 413 -4.95 28.16 -4.39
C GLY A 413 -5.81 29.39 -4.70
N ILE A 414 -6.96 29.20 -5.37
CA ILE A 414 -7.90 30.30 -5.66
C ILE A 414 -8.79 30.60 -4.46
N THR A 415 -9.31 29.56 -3.81
CA THR A 415 -10.28 29.69 -2.70
C THR A 415 -9.63 30.01 -1.34
N GLU A 416 -8.31 29.87 -1.21
CA GLU A 416 -7.62 29.93 0.07
C GLU A 416 -7.79 31.25 0.83
N ASN A 417 -7.56 32.39 0.17
CA ASN A 417 -7.64 33.70 0.83
C ASN A 417 -9.05 33.97 1.37
N THR A 418 -10.07 33.70 0.56
CA THR A 418 -11.48 33.79 0.99
C THR A 418 -11.82 32.83 2.12
N PHE A 419 -11.29 31.61 2.13
CA PHE A 419 -11.54 30.67 3.22
C PHE A 419 -10.78 31.04 4.50
N PHE A 420 -9.58 31.63 4.39
CA PHE A 420 -8.84 32.16 5.54
C PHE A 420 -9.66 33.22 6.30
N GLU A 421 -10.36 34.11 5.59
CA GLU A 421 -11.27 35.09 6.21
C GLU A 421 -12.45 34.41 6.92
N VAL A 422 -13.04 33.37 6.33
CA VAL A 422 -14.14 32.59 6.93
C VAL A 422 -13.68 31.82 8.17
N LEU A 423 -12.49 31.21 8.14
CA LEU A 423 -11.87 30.57 9.31
C LEU A 423 -11.58 31.58 10.42
N ASN A 424 -11.01 32.75 10.08
CA ASN A 424 -10.77 33.82 11.04
C ASN A 424 -12.07 34.39 11.62
N LYS A 425 -13.14 34.50 10.83
CA LYS A 425 -14.45 34.91 11.34
C LYS A 425 -14.93 33.99 12.45
N TYR A 426 -14.89 32.68 12.23
CA TYR A 426 -15.54 31.71 13.12
C TYR A 426 -14.65 31.16 14.25
N PHE A 427 -13.32 31.16 14.13
CA PHE A 427 -12.45 30.45 15.08
C PHE A 427 -11.43 31.32 15.85
N LYS A 428 -11.21 32.60 15.48
CA LYS A 428 -10.14 33.44 16.08
C LYS A 428 -10.26 33.73 17.58
N SER A 429 -11.44 33.52 18.18
CA SER A 429 -11.67 33.57 19.63
C SER A 429 -10.91 32.47 20.37
N ASP A 430 -10.90 31.29 19.76
CA ASP A 430 -10.54 30.04 20.41
C ASP A 430 -9.17 29.54 19.96
N PHE A 431 -8.87 29.69 18.67
CA PHE A 431 -7.67 29.21 17.98
C PHE A 431 -6.88 30.37 17.34
N LYS A 432 -5.54 30.25 17.33
CA LYS A 432 -4.68 30.99 16.40
C LYS A 432 -4.87 30.38 15.01
N ILE A 433 -5.15 31.20 13.99
CA ILE A 433 -5.33 30.76 12.60
C ILE A 433 -4.10 31.20 11.78
N HIS A 434 -3.52 30.29 11.00
CA HIS A 434 -2.35 30.58 10.14
C HIS A 434 -2.50 29.95 8.76
N ASN A 435 -2.07 30.65 7.72
CA ASN A 435 -1.95 30.17 6.33
C ASN A 435 -0.53 30.38 5.76
N ASN A 436 0.45 30.62 6.64
CA ASN A 436 1.84 31.00 6.33
C ASN A 436 2.82 30.23 7.25
N ARG A 437 2.66 28.91 7.28
CA ARG A 437 3.42 28.00 8.14
C ARG A 437 3.89 26.79 7.36
N HIS A 438 4.98 26.18 7.85
CA HIS A 438 5.47 24.88 7.40
C HIS A 438 5.90 24.01 8.59
N ILE A 439 5.97 22.70 8.38
CA ILE A 439 6.50 21.72 9.33
C ILE A 439 7.64 20.97 8.64
N THR A 440 8.85 21.05 9.17
CA THR A 440 10.06 20.48 8.56
C THR A 440 10.07 18.95 8.65
N HIS A 441 10.64 18.29 7.64
CA HIS A 441 10.89 16.85 7.66
C HIS A 441 12.04 16.49 8.60
N LYS A 442 12.14 15.22 9.02
CA LYS A 442 13.18 14.69 9.92
C LYS A 442 14.61 14.87 9.40
N SER A 443 14.79 14.85 8.08
CA SER A 443 16.08 15.15 7.43
C SER A 443 16.52 16.60 7.60
N GLY A 444 15.58 17.55 7.72
CA GLY A 444 15.87 19.00 7.72
C GLY A 444 16.12 19.57 6.32
N ASN A 445 15.87 18.79 5.26
CA ASN A 445 16.09 19.13 3.86
C ASN A 445 14.78 19.40 3.08
N ASN A 446 13.62 19.22 3.71
CA ASN A 446 12.29 19.35 3.10
C ASN A 446 11.30 19.87 4.17
N ALA A 447 10.17 20.43 3.75
CA ALA A 447 9.06 20.77 4.65
C ALA A 447 7.69 20.58 3.99
N TYR A 448 6.66 20.28 4.81
CA TYR A 448 5.27 20.31 4.38
C TYR A 448 4.64 21.67 4.71
N GLU A 449 4.00 22.28 3.70
CA GLU A 449 3.17 23.47 3.84
C GLU A 449 1.69 23.06 3.91
N PRO A 450 1.05 23.06 5.11
CA PRO A 450 -0.40 22.94 5.24
C PRO A 450 -1.09 24.22 4.76
N ASP A 451 -2.27 24.11 4.16
CA ASP A 451 -3.00 25.29 3.70
C ASP A 451 -3.46 26.16 4.89
N PHE A 452 -4.01 25.54 5.93
CA PHE A 452 -4.33 26.21 7.19
C PHE A 452 -3.94 25.40 8.43
N LEU A 453 -3.50 26.13 9.46
CA LEU A 453 -3.36 25.62 10.81
C LEU A 453 -4.29 26.36 11.77
N LEU A 454 -5.07 25.60 12.55
CA LEU A 454 -5.81 26.08 13.71
C LEU A 454 -5.14 25.54 14.97
N ILE A 455 -4.68 26.43 15.86
CA ILE A 455 -3.86 26.07 17.04
C ILE A 455 -4.48 26.61 18.32
N ASN A 456 -4.77 25.73 19.29
CA ASN A 456 -5.23 26.08 20.62
C ASN A 456 -4.41 25.36 21.71
N GLU A 457 -3.58 26.13 22.41
CA GLU A 457 -2.68 25.67 23.47
C GLU A 457 -3.25 25.89 24.89
N LYS A 458 -4.48 26.43 25.01
CA LYS A 458 -5.12 26.75 26.29
C LYS A 458 -5.38 25.47 27.09
N GLU A 459 -5.38 25.58 28.42
CA GLU A 459 -5.81 24.50 29.34
C GLU A 459 -5.05 23.16 29.16
N ASN A 460 -3.83 23.20 28.59
CA ASN A 460 -3.05 22.04 28.14
C ASN A 460 -3.74 21.14 27.09
N LYS A 461 -4.87 21.56 26.51
CA LYS A 461 -5.59 20.79 25.46
C LYS A 461 -4.72 20.54 24.22
N ASN A 462 -3.87 21.52 23.88
CA ASN A 462 -2.89 21.44 22.79
C ASN A 462 -3.49 20.85 21.49
N ILE A 463 -4.57 21.45 21.01
CA ILE A 463 -5.24 21.06 19.77
C ILE A 463 -4.54 21.75 18.61
N PHE A 464 -4.02 20.96 17.67
CA PHE A 464 -3.41 21.42 16.42
C PHE A 464 -4.18 20.75 15.28
N ILE A 465 -4.77 21.54 14.39
CA ILE A 465 -5.54 21.06 13.24
C ILE A 465 -4.87 21.58 11.97
N ASN A 466 -4.48 20.67 11.11
CA ASN A 466 -4.19 20.92 9.70
C ASN A 466 -5.51 20.84 8.91
N VAL A 467 -5.81 21.86 8.12
CA VAL A 467 -6.92 21.86 7.16
C VAL A 467 -6.36 22.06 5.77
N GLU A 468 -6.59 21.09 4.89
CA GLU A 468 -6.10 21.05 3.51
C GLU A 468 -7.26 21.25 2.52
N ILE A 469 -7.00 21.87 1.37
CA ILE A 469 -7.94 22.00 0.25
C ILE A 469 -7.50 21.10 -0.90
N ASP A 470 -8.20 19.98 -1.07
CA ASP A 470 -7.91 19.01 -2.13
C ASP A 470 -8.55 19.45 -3.46
N GLU A 471 -7.71 19.62 -4.47
CA GLU A 471 -8.08 19.97 -5.84
C GLU A 471 -7.95 18.75 -6.77
N PRO A 472 -8.85 18.52 -7.76
CA PRO A 472 -8.78 17.33 -8.61
C PRO A 472 -7.65 17.36 -9.65
N TYR A 473 -7.21 18.54 -10.07
CA TYR A 473 -6.06 18.74 -10.95
C TYR A 473 -5.47 20.13 -10.70
N ASP A 474 -4.17 20.29 -10.92
CA ASP A 474 -3.48 21.59 -10.90
C ASP A 474 -3.96 22.47 -12.06
N GLY A 475 -4.33 23.71 -11.77
CA GLY A 475 -5.02 24.58 -12.72
C GLY A 475 -4.20 25.02 -13.95
N ILE A 476 -2.87 25.00 -13.85
CA ILE A 476 -1.95 25.43 -14.91
C ILE A 476 -1.44 24.21 -15.70
N SER A 477 -0.80 23.27 -15.01
CA SER A 477 -0.18 22.07 -15.61
C SER A 477 -1.21 21.02 -16.04
N ARG A 478 -2.46 21.09 -15.56
CA ARG A 478 -3.56 20.15 -15.84
C ARG A 478 -3.36 18.73 -15.32
N ILE A 479 -2.28 18.52 -14.58
CA ILE A 479 -1.89 17.27 -13.94
C ILE A 479 -2.85 16.93 -12.78
N PRO A 480 -3.35 15.69 -12.66
CA PRO A 480 -4.12 15.22 -11.50
C PRO A 480 -3.44 15.46 -10.15
N THR A 481 -4.26 15.70 -9.13
CA THR A 481 -3.85 15.95 -7.74
C THR A 481 -4.81 15.25 -6.76
N HIS A 482 -4.33 14.93 -5.55
CA HIS A 482 -5.12 14.37 -4.45
C HIS A 482 -5.92 13.09 -4.77
N GLU A 483 -5.39 12.25 -5.64
CA GLU A 483 -6.02 10.97 -6.00
C GLU A 483 -6.01 9.95 -4.85
N ILE A 484 -6.83 8.90 -4.99
CA ILE A 484 -6.91 7.77 -4.04
C ILE A 484 -5.51 7.23 -3.67
N ASN A 485 -5.25 7.04 -2.37
CA ASN A 485 -3.96 6.64 -1.78
C ASN A 485 -2.78 7.64 -1.91
N ARG A 486 -2.91 8.78 -2.61
CA ARG A 486 -1.79 9.71 -2.85
C ARG A 486 -1.30 10.37 -1.55
N ASP A 487 -2.24 10.89 -0.77
CA ASP A 487 -1.98 11.74 0.41
C ASP A 487 -1.78 11.00 1.74
N VAL A 488 -1.94 9.67 1.76
CA VAL A 488 -1.88 8.81 2.97
C VAL A 488 -0.65 9.08 3.85
N TYR A 489 0.49 9.36 3.23
CA TYR A 489 1.74 9.60 3.96
C TYR A 489 1.93 11.05 4.44
N ARG A 490 1.37 12.05 3.74
CA ARG A 490 1.29 13.43 4.22
C ARG A 490 0.41 13.47 5.47
N ASP A 491 -0.74 12.80 5.42
CA ASP A 491 -1.63 12.64 6.57
C ASP A 491 -0.94 11.94 7.75
N LEU A 492 -0.19 10.86 7.49
CA LEU A 492 0.60 10.14 8.50
C LEU A 492 1.72 11.01 9.09
N PHE A 493 2.40 11.81 8.28
CA PHE A 493 3.45 12.74 8.72
C PHE A 493 2.90 13.74 9.75
N PHE A 494 1.71 14.30 9.50
CA PHE A 494 1.03 15.24 10.38
C PHE A 494 0.46 14.56 11.64
N THR A 495 -0.24 13.43 11.51
CA THR A 495 -0.86 12.74 12.66
C THR A 495 0.19 12.17 13.63
N ASN A 496 1.32 11.65 13.13
CA ASN A 496 2.46 11.25 13.96
C ASN A 496 3.17 12.45 14.64
N ARG A 497 2.90 13.68 14.20
CA ARG A 497 3.41 14.95 14.77
C ARG A 497 2.36 15.69 15.61
N GLY A 498 1.27 15.01 15.99
CA GLY A 498 0.25 15.49 16.93
C GLY A 498 -0.86 16.34 16.30
N TYR A 499 -0.93 16.44 14.97
CA TYR A 499 -1.96 17.19 14.26
C TYR A 499 -3.18 16.31 13.97
N ILE A 500 -4.37 16.90 14.08
CA ILE A 500 -5.56 16.40 13.39
C ILE A 500 -5.47 16.89 11.95
N VAL A 501 -5.70 16.02 10.97
CA VAL A 501 -5.82 16.43 9.56
C VAL A 501 -7.29 16.40 9.17
N ILE A 502 -7.79 17.49 8.58
CA ILE A 502 -9.12 17.58 8.00
C ILE A 502 -8.96 17.99 6.53
N ARG A 503 -9.61 17.27 5.61
CA ARG A 503 -9.57 17.59 4.17
C ARG A 503 -10.96 17.91 3.62
N PHE A 504 -11.02 18.93 2.78
CA PHE A 504 -12.20 19.33 2.01
C PHE A 504 -11.84 19.40 0.53
N THR A 505 -12.82 19.21 -0.36
CA THR A 505 -12.62 19.54 -1.78
C THR A 505 -12.61 21.06 -1.98
N GLU A 506 -11.86 21.58 -2.96
CA GLU A 506 -11.95 23.01 -3.34
C GLU A 506 -13.40 23.43 -3.61
N LYS A 507 -14.21 22.53 -4.20
CA LYS A 507 -15.63 22.76 -4.44
C LYS A 507 -16.45 22.92 -3.16
N GLN A 508 -16.22 22.10 -2.13
CA GLN A 508 -16.84 22.28 -0.81
C GLN A 508 -16.45 23.62 -0.19
N ILE A 509 -15.18 24.02 -0.30
CA ILE A 509 -14.74 25.34 0.18
C ILE A 509 -15.44 26.48 -0.59
N PHE A 510 -15.58 26.37 -1.91
CA PHE A 510 -16.20 27.41 -2.75
C PHE A 510 -17.73 27.51 -2.56
N GLU A 511 -18.43 26.37 -2.53
CA GLU A 511 -19.91 26.32 -2.49
C GLU A 511 -20.48 26.31 -1.06
N GLU A 512 -19.71 25.82 -0.07
CA GLU A 512 -20.21 25.47 1.27
C GLU A 512 -19.27 25.90 2.42
N ALA A 513 -18.47 26.96 2.25
CA ALA A 513 -17.49 27.45 3.23
C ALA A 513 -17.97 27.47 4.70
N LYS A 514 -19.22 27.90 4.97
CA LYS A 514 -19.76 27.92 6.34
C LYS A 514 -19.98 26.51 6.89
N GLN A 515 -20.46 25.58 6.06
CA GLN A 515 -20.65 24.18 6.43
C GLN A 515 -19.31 23.46 6.64
N CYS A 516 -18.25 23.85 5.92
CA CYS A 516 -16.88 23.42 6.24
C CYS A 516 -16.47 23.82 7.66
N CYS A 517 -16.78 25.06 8.09
CA CYS A 517 -16.57 25.49 9.46
C CYS A 517 -17.48 24.75 10.46
N VAL A 518 -18.74 24.44 10.13
CA VAL A 518 -19.60 23.57 10.96
C VAL A 518 -18.99 22.18 11.13
N PHE A 519 -18.38 21.62 10.09
CA PHE A 519 -17.69 20.33 10.16
C PHE A 519 -16.46 20.40 11.08
N ILE A 520 -15.58 21.41 10.91
CA ILE A 520 -14.43 21.66 11.80
C ILE A 520 -14.89 21.80 13.26
N ALA A 521 -15.97 22.56 13.51
CA ALA A 521 -16.53 22.75 14.85
C ALA A 521 -17.07 21.43 15.44
N ASN A 522 -17.68 20.56 14.64
CA ASN A 522 -18.09 19.22 15.05
C ASN A 522 -16.89 18.30 15.37
N VAL A 523 -15.78 18.40 14.61
CA VAL A 523 -14.53 17.66 14.92
C VAL A 523 -13.93 18.13 16.26
N ILE A 524 -13.88 19.44 16.52
CA ILE A 524 -13.43 19.99 17.81
C ILE A 524 -14.37 19.53 18.95
N LYS A 525 -15.68 19.55 18.73
CA LYS A 525 -16.68 19.11 19.72
C LYS A 525 -16.56 17.62 20.10
N ALA A 526 -16.05 16.79 19.18
CA ALA A 526 -15.84 15.37 19.40
C ALA A 526 -14.55 15.02 20.18
N ILE A 527 -13.70 16.02 20.49
CA ILE A 527 -12.48 15.88 21.31
C ILE A 527 -12.48 16.80 22.54
N ASP A 528 -13.27 17.89 22.52
CA ASP A 528 -13.57 18.77 23.66
C ASP A 528 -15.09 18.90 23.80
N GLU A 529 -15.68 18.10 24.68
CA GLU A 529 -17.13 18.09 24.93
C GLU A 529 -17.67 19.45 25.42
N ASN A 530 -16.82 20.36 25.90
CA ASN A 530 -17.21 21.70 26.33
C ASN A 530 -17.16 22.74 25.21
N TYR A 531 -16.59 22.42 24.04
CA TYR A 531 -16.51 23.37 22.92
C TYR A 531 -17.91 23.83 22.48
N SER A 532 -18.05 25.10 22.12
CA SER A 532 -19.27 25.64 21.53
C SER A 532 -18.97 26.88 20.68
N ASN A 533 -19.73 27.07 19.63
CA ASN A 533 -19.67 28.26 18.77
C ASN A 533 -21.09 28.74 18.52
N LYS A 534 -21.39 30.01 18.82
CA LYS A 534 -22.76 30.56 18.75
C LYS A 534 -23.18 30.98 17.34
N GLU A 535 -22.25 31.12 16.39
CA GLU A 535 -22.55 31.54 15.02
C GLU A 535 -22.69 30.37 14.02
N LEU A 536 -22.33 29.16 14.48
CA LEU A 536 -22.39 27.91 13.71
C LEU A 536 -23.52 27.03 14.27
N ASP A 537 -24.43 26.58 13.40
CA ASP A 537 -25.40 25.54 13.76
C ASP A 537 -24.77 24.16 13.54
N PHE A 538 -24.52 23.44 14.63
CA PHE A 538 -23.89 22.12 14.63
C PHE A 538 -24.76 21.04 13.95
N LYS A 539 -26.05 21.29 13.68
CA LYS A 539 -26.95 20.39 12.95
C LYS A 539 -26.82 20.51 11.43
N THR A 540 -26.24 21.59 10.92
CA THR A 540 -26.11 21.82 9.48
C THR A 540 -25.08 20.85 8.89
N SER A 541 -25.51 20.01 7.96
CA SER A 541 -24.62 19.10 7.21
C SER A 541 -24.04 19.77 5.96
N ILE A 542 -22.76 19.53 5.72
CA ILE A 542 -22.11 19.77 4.41
C ILE A 542 -22.46 18.65 3.42
N SER A 543 -22.42 18.90 2.11
CA SER A 543 -22.46 17.82 1.12
C SER A 543 -21.24 16.89 1.28
N SER A 544 -21.41 15.62 0.93
CA SER A 544 -20.29 14.68 0.83
C SER A 544 -19.92 14.46 -0.63
N GLN A 545 -18.62 14.37 -0.91
CA GLN A 545 -18.07 14.18 -2.25
C GLN A 545 -17.08 13.02 -2.23
N ASN A 546 -17.13 12.15 -3.23
CA ASN A 546 -16.20 11.02 -3.33
C ASN A 546 -14.77 11.51 -3.60
N GLN A 547 -13.78 10.81 -3.04
CA GLN A 547 -12.40 10.88 -3.53
C GLN A 547 -12.33 10.38 -4.99
N TRP A 548 -11.41 10.93 -5.79
CA TRP A 548 -11.32 10.68 -7.23
C TRP A 548 -10.08 9.87 -7.62
N ASP A 549 -10.22 9.09 -8.70
CA ASP A 549 -9.09 8.42 -9.36
C ASP A 549 -8.46 9.31 -10.45
N THR A 550 -7.30 8.87 -10.95
CA THR A 550 -6.54 9.57 -12.01
C THR A 550 -7.37 9.72 -13.30
N LEU A 551 -8.18 8.71 -13.67
CA LEU A 551 -9.06 8.74 -14.83
C LEU A 551 -10.11 9.85 -14.73
N GLN A 552 -10.78 9.99 -13.59
CA GLN A 552 -11.81 10.98 -13.35
C GLN A 552 -11.22 12.39 -13.19
N ALA A 553 -10.05 12.51 -12.55
CA ALA A 553 -9.27 13.75 -12.51
C ALA A 553 -8.88 14.23 -13.92
N LYS A 554 -8.36 13.34 -14.79
CA LYS A 554 -8.03 13.66 -16.19
C LYS A 554 -9.27 14.06 -17.01
N LYS A 555 -10.40 13.33 -16.86
CA LYS A 555 -11.68 13.70 -17.49
C LYS A 555 -12.11 15.11 -17.08
N TRP A 556 -12.13 15.39 -15.78
CA TRP A 556 -12.46 16.71 -15.24
C TRP A 556 -11.50 17.82 -15.70
N SER A 557 -10.21 17.51 -15.86
CA SER A 557 -9.20 18.45 -16.38
C SER A 557 -9.47 18.85 -17.83
N LEU A 558 -9.76 17.88 -18.69
CA LEU A 558 -10.18 18.09 -20.09
C LEU A 558 -11.53 18.82 -20.18
N GLU A 559 -12.46 18.52 -19.27
CA GLU A 559 -13.77 19.15 -19.21
C GLU A 559 -13.77 20.54 -18.56
N LYS A 560 -12.63 21.08 -18.10
CA LYS A 560 -12.54 22.33 -17.33
C LYS A 560 -13.46 22.36 -16.09
N TYR A 561 -13.54 21.26 -15.35
CA TYR A 561 -14.46 21.10 -14.21
C TYR A 561 -14.23 22.13 -13.09
N ARG A 562 -12.97 22.39 -12.70
CA ARG A 562 -12.63 23.43 -11.71
C ARG A 562 -13.11 24.79 -12.20
N GLU A 563 -12.75 25.17 -13.43
CA GLU A 563 -13.13 26.48 -13.98
C GLU A 563 -14.65 26.69 -14.06
N LYS A 564 -15.40 25.62 -14.40
CA LYS A 564 -16.87 25.64 -14.41
C LYS A 564 -17.48 25.95 -13.04
N TYR A 565 -17.01 25.34 -11.94
CA TYR A 565 -17.56 25.63 -10.61
C TYR A 565 -17.01 26.92 -10.00
N LEU A 566 -15.71 27.22 -10.20
CA LEU A 566 -15.07 28.47 -9.77
C LEU A 566 -15.53 29.72 -10.57
N LYS A 567 -16.20 29.53 -11.72
CA LYS A 567 -16.69 30.58 -12.62
C LYS A 567 -15.57 31.46 -13.21
N ILE A 568 -14.47 30.82 -13.58
CA ILE A 568 -13.33 31.44 -14.30
C ILE A 568 -13.22 30.87 -15.72
N GLU A 569 -12.53 31.56 -16.62
CA GLU A 569 -12.30 31.04 -17.99
C GLU A 569 -11.06 30.14 -18.09
N ASN A 570 -9.98 30.57 -17.43
CA ASN A 570 -8.67 29.91 -17.36
C ASN A 570 -7.99 30.26 -16.02
N PHE A 571 -6.98 29.47 -15.62
CA PHE A 571 -6.09 29.84 -14.53
C PHE A 571 -4.95 30.73 -15.06
N ASN A 572 -4.60 31.79 -14.31
CA ASN A 572 -3.52 32.70 -14.68
C ASN A 572 -2.16 32.18 -14.19
N LEU A 573 -1.13 32.30 -15.03
CA LEU A 573 0.27 32.06 -14.66
C LEU A 573 0.67 32.97 -13.50
N LYS A 574 0.84 32.41 -12.31
CA LYS A 574 1.43 33.12 -11.16
C LYS A 574 2.94 33.17 -11.34
N SER A 575 3.54 34.35 -11.15
CA SER A 575 5.00 34.50 -11.10
C SER A 575 5.55 33.70 -9.92
N SER A 576 6.45 32.76 -10.18
CA SER A 576 7.08 31.91 -9.17
C SER A 576 8.12 32.70 -8.35
N SER A 577 7.67 33.45 -7.34
CA SER A 577 8.57 33.98 -6.32
C SER A 577 9.05 32.84 -5.42
N GLN A 578 10.25 32.32 -5.65
CA GLN A 578 10.96 31.61 -4.58
C GLN A 578 11.22 32.62 -3.46
N ILE A 579 10.74 32.29 -2.26
CA ILE A 579 11.12 32.95 -1.02
C ILE A 579 11.65 31.83 -0.13
N ASP A 580 12.97 31.78 0.01
CA ASP A 580 13.63 30.78 0.83
C ASP A 580 13.28 31.01 2.31
N PHE A 581 12.84 29.96 2.99
CA PHE A 581 12.56 29.97 4.43
C PHE A 581 13.29 28.82 5.14
N LEU A 582 13.55 28.97 6.43
CA LEU A 582 14.48 28.09 7.13
C LEU A 582 13.91 26.70 7.43
N ILE A 583 14.20 25.73 6.56
CA ILE A 583 13.82 24.31 6.71
C ILE A 583 14.75 23.50 7.64
N THR A 584 15.91 24.03 8.01
CA THR A 584 16.93 23.33 8.81
C THR A 584 16.43 22.97 10.23
N ASN A 585 16.49 21.70 10.62
CA ASN A 585 16.04 21.24 11.95
C ASN A 585 16.89 21.80 13.11
N SER A 586 16.22 22.27 14.16
CA SER A 586 16.85 22.65 15.43
C SER A 586 17.16 21.44 16.29
N GLU A 587 17.93 21.61 17.38
CA GLU A 587 18.10 20.54 18.38
C GLU A 587 16.77 20.11 19.02
N PHE A 588 15.82 21.03 19.19
CA PHE A 588 14.49 20.69 19.72
C PHE A 588 13.69 19.82 18.73
N ASP A 589 13.81 20.09 17.42
CA ASP A 589 13.23 19.22 16.39
C ASP A 589 13.87 17.83 16.43
N LYS A 590 15.20 17.72 16.53
CA LYS A 590 15.90 16.42 16.64
C LYS A 590 15.43 15.62 17.86
N ILE A 591 15.19 16.30 18.99
CA ILE A 591 14.64 15.65 20.20
C ILE A 591 13.20 15.16 19.94
N ILE A 592 12.32 15.96 19.32
CA ILE A 592 10.94 15.53 18.98
C ILE A 592 10.96 14.35 17.99
N GLU A 593 11.75 14.44 16.92
CA GLU A 593 11.90 13.43 15.88
C GLU A 593 12.52 12.11 16.40
N SER A 594 13.16 12.12 17.58
CA SER A 594 13.60 10.93 18.32
C SER A 594 12.49 10.23 19.11
N LYS A 595 11.31 10.86 19.26
CA LYS A 595 10.14 10.35 20.00
C LYS A 595 8.95 10.00 19.10
N ILE A 596 9.00 10.35 17.82
CA ILE A 596 7.99 10.00 16.83
C ILE A 596 8.24 8.55 16.39
N ILE A 597 7.20 7.72 16.45
CA ILE A 597 7.20 6.35 15.95
C ILE A 597 6.77 6.42 14.48
N GLU A 598 7.74 6.35 13.58
CA GLU A 598 7.50 6.28 12.12
C GLU A 598 7.50 4.81 11.67
N THR A 599 6.87 4.53 10.52
CA THR A 599 6.90 3.20 9.91
C THR A 599 8.34 2.74 9.70
N ASP A 600 8.72 1.58 10.24
CA ASP A 600 10.10 1.12 10.12
C ASP A 600 10.43 0.66 8.69
N LEU A 601 11.07 1.55 7.94
CA LEU A 601 11.55 1.28 6.59
C LEU A 601 12.70 0.26 6.56
N SER A 602 13.12 -0.35 7.69
CA SER A 602 14.06 -1.47 7.70
C SER A 602 13.52 -2.78 7.11
N ALA A 603 12.19 -2.96 7.09
CA ALA A 603 11.55 -4.13 6.48
C ALA A 603 11.45 -4.06 4.94
N PHE A 604 11.58 -2.86 4.35
CA PHE A 604 11.58 -2.63 2.90
C PHE A 604 12.94 -2.94 2.28
N ASP A 605 13.02 -2.92 0.94
CA ASP A 605 14.25 -3.22 0.22
C ASP A 605 15.27 -2.07 0.38
N LYS A 606 16.06 -2.18 1.45
CA LYS A 606 17.33 -1.47 1.64
C LYS A 606 18.38 -2.06 0.70
N ASN A 607 18.10 -1.78 -0.58
CA ASN A 607 18.77 -2.20 -1.81
C ASN A 607 20.24 -2.60 -1.60
N ASP A 608 20.60 -3.82 -2.00
CA ASP A 608 22.00 -4.23 -2.09
C ASP A 608 22.69 -3.61 -3.32
N ASN A 609 22.82 -2.29 -3.26
CA ASN A 609 23.16 -1.39 -4.36
C ASN A 609 24.66 -1.40 -4.68
N LYS A 610 25.30 -2.57 -4.61
CA LYS A 610 26.70 -2.75 -5.02
C LYS A 610 26.79 -2.75 -6.54
N PRO A 611 27.86 -2.19 -7.14
CA PRO A 611 28.15 -2.46 -8.54
C PRO A 611 28.40 -3.96 -8.73
N LEU A 612 28.13 -4.47 -9.94
CA LEU A 612 28.40 -5.86 -10.30
C LEU A 612 29.91 -6.15 -10.33
N ASN A 613 30.73 -5.10 -10.50
CA ASN A 613 32.18 -5.15 -10.46
C ASN A 613 32.72 -4.14 -9.43
N GLY A 614 33.45 -4.64 -8.43
CA GLY A 614 34.08 -3.82 -7.37
C GLY A 614 33.26 -3.63 -6.10
N ASN A 615 33.87 -3.01 -5.07
CA ASN A 615 33.36 -3.03 -3.69
C ASN A 615 32.69 -1.74 -3.20
N GLN A 616 32.45 -0.73 -4.06
CA GLN A 616 31.93 0.58 -3.64
C GLN A 616 30.59 0.94 -4.30
N SER A 617 29.51 0.87 -3.51
CA SER A 617 28.25 1.55 -3.82
C SER A 617 28.46 3.06 -3.95
N HIS A 618 27.63 3.73 -4.74
CA HIS A 618 27.67 5.16 -4.92
C HIS A 618 27.19 5.86 -3.64
N ILE A 619 27.72 7.06 -3.34
CA ILE A 619 27.39 7.74 -2.06
C ILE A 619 25.88 8.04 -1.91
N ARG A 620 25.19 8.30 -3.03
CA ARG A 620 23.73 8.50 -3.08
C ARG A 620 22.93 7.24 -2.77
N ASP A 621 23.49 6.05 -2.98
CA ASP A 621 22.74 4.78 -2.87
C ASP A 621 22.15 4.53 -1.47
N LYS A 622 22.73 5.15 -0.43
CA LYS A 622 22.25 5.06 0.96
C LYS A 622 21.04 5.95 1.28
N ARG A 623 20.69 6.87 0.38
CA ARG A 623 19.59 7.85 0.54
C ARG A 623 18.26 7.35 -0.03
N ILE A 624 18.24 6.21 -0.72
CA ILE A 624 17.03 5.68 -1.36
C ILE A 624 16.65 4.31 -0.79
N VAL A 625 15.38 4.17 -0.40
CA VAL A 625 14.74 2.90 -0.04
C VAL A 625 13.66 2.58 -1.07
N PHE A 626 13.45 1.30 -1.37
CA PHE A 626 12.36 0.85 -2.24
C PHE A 626 11.44 -0.13 -1.52
N ASP A 627 10.14 0.13 -1.57
CA ASP A 627 9.10 -0.79 -1.12
C ASP A 627 8.56 -1.54 -2.35
N SER A 628 9.02 -2.78 -2.53
CA SER A 628 8.63 -3.66 -3.61
C SER A 628 7.24 -4.29 -3.45
N LEU A 629 6.55 -4.11 -2.31
CA LEU A 629 5.14 -4.47 -2.16
C LEU A 629 4.25 -3.38 -2.78
N ASN A 630 4.48 -2.12 -2.43
CA ASN A 630 3.67 -0.99 -2.90
C ASN A 630 4.23 -0.29 -4.15
N HIS A 631 5.36 -0.75 -4.68
CA HIS A 631 6.14 -0.13 -5.77
C HIS A 631 6.47 1.35 -5.49
N ARG A 632 6.74 1.70 -4.23
CA ARG A 632 7.06 3.08 -3.79
C ARG A 632 8.56 3.25 -3.52
N TYR A 633 9.07 4.42 -3.84
CA TYR A 633 10.43 4.85 -3.51
C TYR A 633 10.39 5.82 -2.32
N TYR A 634 11.51 5.99 -1.62
CA TYR A 634 11.64 6.97 -0.54
C TYR A 634 13.06 7.57 -0.57
N ILE A 635 13.18 8.85 -0.95
CA ILE A 635 14.45 9.61 -0.91
C ILE A 635 14.57 10.29 0.47
N ASP A 636 15.64 10.03 1.21
CA ASP A 636 15.85 10.49 2.59
C ASP A 636 14.64 10.19 3.51
N ASN A 637 13.98 9.05 3.27
CA ASN A 637 12.72 8.59 3.86
C ASN A 637 11.46 9.42 3.49
N ASN A 638 11.55 10.43 2.62
CA ASN A 638 10.40 11.24 2.21
C ASN A 638 9.44 10.42 1.30
N PRO A 639 8.18 10.20 1.72
CA PRO A 639 7.23 9.35 1.02
C PRO A 639 6.51 10.00 -0.17
N ASP A 640 6.68 11.31 -0.38
CA ASP A 640 6.19 12.03 -1.57
C ASP A 640 7.02 11.71 -2.84
N THR A 641 8.01 10.80 -2.74
CA THR A 641 8.79 10.34 -3.89
C THR A 641 7.87 9.70 -4.94
N ILE A 642 7.81 10.27 -6.14
CA ILE A 642 7.10 9.68 -7.29
C ILE A 642 8.06 8.83 -8.13
N SER A 643 7.53 7.77 -8.75
CA SER A 643 8.30 7.04 -9.75
C SER A 643 8.38 7.81 -11.08
N VAL A 644 9.41 7.54 -11.88
CA VAL A 644 9.50 8.04 -13.27
C VAL A 644 8.29 7.62 -14.12
N SER A 645 7.73 6.42 -13.89
CA SER A 645 6.47 6.00 -14.54
C SER A 645 5.28 6.87 -14.10
N GLN A 646 5.10 7.12 -12.80
CA GLN A 646 4.08 8.02 -12.26
C GLN A 646 4.23 9.48 -12.71
N LEU A 647 5.45 9.91 -13.08
CA LEU A 647 5.65 11.20 -13.73
C LEU A 647 5.09 11.18 -15.16
N ILE A 648 5.48 10.19 -15.97
CA ILE A 648 5.09 10.07 -17.39
C ILE A 648 3.58 9.87 -17.53
N ASP A 649 2.97 9.01 -16.69
CA ASP A 649 1.53 8.69 -16.76
C ASP A 649 0.60 9.89 -16.53
N LYS A 650 1.10 11.01 -16.00
CA LYS A 650 0.36 12.28 -15.92
C LYS A 650 0.13 12.92 -17.28
N PHE A 651 1.09 12.76 -18.20
CA PHE A 651 1.07 13.39 -19.52
C PHE A 651 0.34 12.57 -20.58
N PHE A 652 -0.05 11.33 -20.29
CA PHE A 652 -0.72 10.48 -21.28
C PHE A 652 -2.19 10.19 -20.90
N PRO A 653 -3.06 9.97 -21.90
CA PRO A 653 -4.39 9.46 -21.68
C PRO A 653 -4.41 8.18 -20.85
N GLU A 654 -5.50 8.00 -20.13
CA GLU A 654 -5.71 6.81 -19.30
C GLU A 654 -6.61 5.81 -20.02
N PHE A 655 -6.44 4.52 -19.70
CA PHE A 655 -7.19 3.45 -20.32
C PHE A 655 -8.57 3.30 -19.65
N ASP A 656 -9.54 4.06 -20.15
CA ASP A 656 -10.96 3.88 -19.83
C ASP A 656 -11.44 2.52 -20.38
N ALA A 657 -11.24 1.46 -19.58
CA ALA A 657 -11.57 0.09 -19.94
C ALA A 657 -13.07 -0.10 -20.22
N LEU A 658 -13.93 0.62 -19.48
CA LEU A 658 -15.38 0.59 -19.67
C LEU A 658 -15.77 1.16 -21.04
N LYS A 659 -15.24 2.34 -21.39
CA LYS A 659 -15.47 2.96 -22.70
C LYS A 659 -14.86 2.11 -23.83
N ALA A 660 -13.68 1.53 -23.63
CA ALA A 660 -13.01 0.69 -24.63
C ALA A 660 -13.78 -0.62 -24.89
N ALA A 661 -14.27 -1.31 -23.85
CA ALA A 661 -15.06 -2.53 -23.97
C ALA A 661 -16.46 -2.24 -24.56
N THR A 662 -17.08 -1.12 -24.20
CA THR A 662 -18.40 -0.72 -24.74
C THR A 662 -18.33 -0.34 -26.22
N ASN A 663 -17.22 0.24 -26.68
CA ASN A 663 -17.00 0.66 -28.08
C ASN A 663 -16.07 -0.32 -28.83
N LEU A 664 -16.11 -1.60 -28.46
CA LEU A 664 -15.21 -2.61 -29.02
C LEU A 664 -15.50 -2.83 -30.52
N ASN A 665 -14.44 -2.93 -31.32
CA ASN A 665 -14.54 -3.10 -32.77
C ASN A 665 -15.25 -4.43 -33.11
N PRO A 666 -16.24 -4.47 -34.03
CA PRO A 666 -16.92 -5.70 -34.47
C PRO A 666 -16.02 -6.83 -35.02
N LYS A 667 -14.74 -6.54 -35.31
CA LYS A 667 -13.73 -7.53 -35.75
C LYS A 667 -12.83 -8.04 -34.61
N HIS A 668 -13.01 -7.59 -33.37
CA HIS A 668 -12.17 -7.96 -32.23
C HIS A 668 -12.55 -9.34 -31.67
N GLU A 669 -11.58 -10.11 -31.16
CA GLU A 669 -11.77 -11.48 -30.65
C GLU A 669 -12.85 -11.60 -29.54
N LEU A 670 -13.01 -10.53 -28.75
CA LEU A 670 -13.96 -10.46 -27.63
C LEU A 670 -15.30 -9.76 -27.98
N TYR A 671 -15.55 -9.45 -29.26
CA TYR A 671 -16.77 -8.73 -29.63
C TYR A 671 -18.04 -9.58 -29.42
N GLY A 672 -19.06 -8.97 -28.80
CA GLY A 672 -20.31 -9.65 -28.43
C GLY A 672 -20.31 -10.26 -27.03
N LEU A 673 -19.18 -10.27 -26.31
CA LEU A 673 -19.14 -10.60 -24.89
C LEU A 673 -19.67 -9.44 -24.02
N PRO A 674 -20.16 -9.71 -22.80
CA PRO A 674 -20.50 -8.67 -21.83
C PRO A 674 -19.31 -7.75 -21.50
N THR A 675 -19.58 -6.45 -21.34
CA THR A 675 -18.57 -5.42 -21.06
C THR A 675 -17.68 -5.76 -19.86
N ASP A 676 -18.27 -6.25 -18.76
CA ASP A 676 -17.53 -6.60 -17.54
C ASP A 676 -16.66 -7.86 -17.72
N GLU A 677 -17.06 -8.79 -18.58
CA GLU A 677 -16.27 -9.96 -18.95
C GLU A 677 -15.05 -9.56 -19.79
N ILE A 678 -15.23 -8.65 -20.75
CA ILE A 678 -14.13 -8.05 -21.54
C ILE A 678 -13.12 -7.36 -20.62
N ILE A 679 -13.59 -6.54 -19.67
CA ILE A 679 -12.73 -5.86 -18.69
C ILE A 679 -12.00 -6.87 -17.80
N SER A 680 -12.69 -7.92 -17.35
CA SER A 680 -12.10 -9.00 -16.56
C SER A 680 -10.98 -9.73 -17.33
N ILE A 681 -11.23 -10.10 -18.59
CA ILE A 681 -10.24 -10.74 -19.47
C ILE A 681 -9.02 -9.82 -19.69
N TRP A 682 -9.22 -8.53 -19.93
CA TRP A 682 -8.11 -7.57 -20.08
C TRP A 682 -7.31 -7.38 -18.78
N LYS A 683 -7.99 -7.22 -17.64
CA LYS A 683 -7.34 -7.16 -16.32
C LYS A 683 -6.51 -8.41 -16.04
N LYS A 684 -7.03 -9.58 -16.41
CA LYS A 684 -6.38 -10.89 -16.25
C LYS A 684 -5.15 -11.03 -17.14
N LYS A 685 -5.27 -10.78 -18.45
CA LYS A 685 -4.13 -10.73 -19.39
C LYS A 685 -3.06 -9.72 -18.93
N GLY A 686 -3.47 -8.61 -18.31
CA GLY A 686 -2.57 -7.60 -17.75
C GLY A 686 -1.77 -8.06 -16.53
N ILE A 687 -2.42 -8.72 -15.55
CA ILE A 687 -1.76 -9.29 -14.37
C ILE A 687 -0.73 -10.35 -14.80
N GLU A 688 -1.14 -11.29 -15.64
CA GLU A 688 -0.30 -12.38 -16.13
C GLU A 688 0.94 -11.86 -16.90
N ALA A 689 0.77 -10.83 -17.75
CA ALA A 689 1.88 -10.18 -18.43
C ALA A 689 2.86 -9.48 -17.47
N ALA A 690 2.36 -8.87 -16.38
CA ALA A 690 3.19 -8.21 -15.37
C ALA A 690 3.94 -9.23 -14.48
N GLU A 691 3.30 -10.34 -14.10
CA GLU A 691 3.92 -11.44 -13.35
C GLU A 691 5.06 -12.08 -14.16
N LEU A 692 4.81 -12.42 -15.43
CA LEU A 692 5.82 -13.00 -16.34
C LEU A 692 6.94 -12.01 -16.68
N GLY A 693 6.63 -10.72 -16.82
CA GLY A 693 7.65 -9.67 -16.95
C GLY A 693 8.55 -9.59 -15.71
N THR A 694 7.96 -9.56 -14.52
CA THR A 694 8.70 -9.55 -13.24
C THR A 694 9.59 -10.79 -13.09
N HIS A 695 9.10 -11.97 -13.49
CA HIS A 695 9.89 -13.20 -13.47
C HIS A 695 11.12 -13.12 -14.38
N LEU A 696 10.99 -12.57 -15.60
CA LEU A 696 12.11 -12.37 -16.53
C LEU A 696 13.17 -11.44 -15.95
N HIS A 697 12.78 -10.29 -15.39
CA HIS A 697 13.73 -9.37 -14.74
C HIS A 697 14.52 -10.07 -13.64
N LEU A 698 13.85 -10.83 -12.77
CA LEU A 698 14.50 -11.61 -11.72
C LEU A 698 15.49 -12.65 -12.27
N GLN A 699 15.20 -13.31 -13.39
CA GLN A 699 16.16 -14.27 -13.98
C GLN A 699 17.40 -13.55 -14.53
N ILE A 700 17.22 -12.38 -15.16
CA ILE A 700 18.32 -11.55 -15.69
C ILE A 700 19.16 -10.97 -14.53
N GLU A 701 18.52 -10.48 -13.47
CA GLU A 701 19.20 -10.02 -12.25
C GLU A 701 20.03 -11.15 -11.61
N ASN A 702 19.44 -12.34 -11.45
CA ASN A 702 20.12 -13.50 -10.90
C ASN A 702 21.32 -13.93 -11.75
N TYR A 703 21.20 -13.92 -13.09
CA TYR A 703 22.30 -14.17 -14.02
C TYR A 703 23.48 -13.22 -13.75
N TYR A 704 23.24 -11.90 -13.68
CA TYR A 704 24.31 -10.93 -13.41
C TYR A 704 24.90 -11.04 -12.00
N LYS A 705 24.09 -11.40 -11.02
CA LYS A 705 24.53 -11.59 -9.63
C LYS A 705 25.19 -12.95 -9.37
N ASN A 706 25.35 -13.79 -10.40
CA ASN A 706 25.87 -15.17 -10.31
C ASN A 706 25.06 -16.04 -9.31
N GLN A 707 23.75 -15.82 -9.26
CA GLN A 707 22.78 -16.57 -8.46
C GLN A 707 22.04 -17.59 -9.32
N THR A 708 21.28 -18.51 -8.71
CA THR A 708 20.48 -19.49 -9.45
C THR A 708 19.36 -18.80 -10.24
N TYR A 709 19.31 -19.04 -11.56
CA TYR A 709 18.24 -18.58 -12.45
C TYR A 709 17.62 -19.77 -13.22
N ASN A 710 16.39 -19.60 -13.68
CA ASN A 710 15.72 -20.51 -14.59
C ASN A 710 16.04 -20.12 -16.04
N SER A 711 16.78 -20.96 -16.76
CA SER A 711 17.11 -20.76 -18.17
C SER A 711 16.04 -21.22 -19.17
N ASN A 712 14.99 -21.92 -18.69
CA ASN A 712 14.17 -22.78 -19.55
C ASN A 712 13.02 -22.05 -20.27
N THR A 713 13.02 -20.71 -20.30
CA THR A 713 11.96 -19.92 -20.95
C THR A 713 12.49 -19.22 -22.21
N LYS A 714 11.65 -19.13 -23.25
CA LYS A 714 12.05 -18.56 -24.54
C LYS A 714 12.37 -17.05 -24.47
N GLU A 715 11.78 -16.31 -23.53
CA GLU A 715 12.20 -14.91 -23.31
C GLU A 715 13.57 -14.79 -22.63
N PHE A 716 14.03 -15.80 -21.89
CA PHE A 716 15.37 -15.83 -21.32
C PHE A 716 16.44 -16.33 -22.32
N SER A 717 16.11 -17.29 -23.20
CA SER A 717 17.03 -17.67 -24.28
C SER A 717 17.34 -16.48 -25.20
N HIS A 718 16.33 -15.67 -25.53
CA HIS A 718 16.50 -14.42 -26.29
C HIS A 718 17.46 -13.42 -25.62
N PHE A 719 17.57 -13.44 -24.28
CA PHE A 719 18.55 -12.64 -23.54
C PHE A 719 19.96 -13.24 -23.61
N LEU A 720 20.09 -14.57 -23.58
CA LEU A 720 21.37 -15.26 -23.77
C LEU A 720 21.95 -15.03 -25.18
N ASP A 721 21.12 -15.12 -26.23
CA ASP A 721 21.52 -14.82 -27.62
C ASP A 721 22.06 -13.38 -27.76
N PHE A 722 21.44 -12.42 -27.07
CA PHE A 722 21.91 -11.05 -27.00
C PHE A 722 23.28 -10.97 -26.29
N LYS A 723 23.47 -11.72 -25.19
CA LYS A 723 24.73 -11.69 -24.42
C LYS A 723 25.88 -12.48 -25.02
N GLU A 724 25.64 -13.49 -25.85
CA GLU A 724 26.68 -14.10 -26.68
C GLU A 724 27.19 -13.09 -27.71
N ARG A 725 26.27 -12.48 -28.48
CA ARG A 725 26.60 -11.49 -29.52
C ARG A 725 27.26 -10.22 -28.99
N PHE A 726 26.87 -9.79 -27.79
CA PHE A 726 27.40 -8.58 -27.13
C PHE A 726 28.14 -8.91 -25.82
N SER A 727 28.97 -9.95 -25.90
CA SER A 727 29.83 -10.44 -24.81
C SER A 727 30.81 -9.38 -24.27
N SER A 728 31.30 -8.48 -25.12
CA SER A 728 32.22 -7.38 -24.73
C SER A 728 31.56 -6.20 -23.99
N MET A 729 30.23 -6.19 -23.79
CA MET A 729 29.58 -5.18 -22.96
C MET A 729 29.81 -5.47 -21.47
N ASN A 730 30.67 -4.67 -20.83
CA ASN A 730 31.00 -4.76 -19.41
C ASN A 730 29.83 -4.26 -18.53
N PRO A 731 29.19 -5.12 -17.71
CA PRO A 731 28.09 -4.70 -16.84
C PRO A 731 28.61 -3.98 -15.59
N GLU A 732 28.10 -2.78 -15.34
CA GLU A 732 28.46 -1.98 -14.15
C GLU A 732 27.43 -2.18 -13.04
N ARG A 733 26.12 -2.10 -13.36
CA ARG A 733 25.01 -2.18 -12.40
C ARG A 733 23.75 -2.80 -13.02
N THR A 734 22.94 -3.45 -12.18
CA THR A 734 21.60 -3.95 -12.49
C THR A 734 20.63 -3.57 -11.37
N GLU A 735 19.34 -3.41 -11.67
CA GLU A 735 18.29 -3.00 -10.71
C GLU A 735 18.71 -1.79 -9.85
N TRP A 736 19.36 -0.80 -10.48
CA TRP A 736 19.93 0.37 -9.80
C TRP A 736 18.86 1.43 -9.55
N ARG A 737 18.49 1.62 -8.29
CA ARG A 737 17.60 2.72 -7.89
C ARG A 737 18.38 4.03 -7.90
N ILE A 738 17.93 4.96 -8.76
CA ILE A 738 18.44 6.32 -8.92
C ILE A 738 17.36 7.35 -8.61
N PHE A 739 17.77 8.57 -8.27
CA PHE A 739 16.83 9.65 -7.94
C PHE A 739 17.36 11.06 -8.17
N ASP A 740 16.41 11.99 -8.31
CA ASP A 740 16.57 13.44 -8.19
C ASP A 740 15.86 13.90 -6.92
N GLU A 741 16.59 14.55 -6.00
CA GLU A 741 16.01 15.02 -4.73
C GLU A 741 15.24 16.34 -4.86
N ASP A 742 15.60 17.23 -5.78
CA ASP A 742 15.01 18.58 -5.91
C ASP A 742 13.55 18.51 -6.38
N TYR A 743 13.22 17.43 -7.12
CA TYR A 743 11.90 17.15 -7.67
C TYR A 743 11.23 15.91 -7.03
N MET A 744 11.92 15.24 -6.09
CA MET A 744 11.48 14.00 -5.46
C MET A 744 11.08 12.89 -6.47
N ILE A 745 11.89 12.70 -7.52
CA ILE A 745 11.67 11.67 -8.56
C ILE A 745 12.65 10.52 -8.35
N ALA A 746 12.17 9.27 -8.41
CA ALA A 746 13.02 8.09 -8.39
C ALA A 746 12.64 7.05 -9.46
N GLY A 747 13.57 6.15 -9.77
CA GLY A 747 13.31 5.03 -10.67
C GLY A 747 14.39 3.96 -10.57
N THR A 748 14.12 2.80 -11.17
CA THR A 748 15.05 1.67 -11.20
C THR A 748 15.55 1.46 -12.64
N ILE A 749 16.87 1.42 -12.82
CA ILE A 749 17.52 1.07 -14.09
C ILE A 749 17.81 -0.43 -14.08
N ASP A 750 17.19 -1.15 -15.01
CA ASP A 750 17.34 -2.60 -15.18
C ASP A 750 18.81 -2.99 -15.42
N MET A 751 19.51 -2.26 -16.31
CA MET A 751 20.91 -2.51 -16.64
C MET A 751 21.68 -1.26 -17.10
N LEU A 752 22.92 -1.15 -16.62
CA LEU A 752 23.91 -0.16 -17.03
C LEU A 752 25.22 -0.85 -17.42
N TYR A 753 25.61 -0.71 -18.69
CA TYR A 753 26.92 -1.17 -19.18
C TYR A 753 27.91 0.00 -19.32
N LYS A 754 29.20 -0.28 -19.12
CA LYS A 754 30.30 0.68 -19.22
C LYS A 754 31.17 0.41 -20.43
N LYS A 755 31.53 1.47 -21.15
CA LYS A 755 32.46 1.44 -22.27
C LYS A 755 33.88 1.77 -21.81
N GLU A 756 34.85 1.42 -22.64
CA GLU A 756 36.27 1.74 -22.45
C GLU A 756 36.54 3.24 -22.38
N ASP A 757 35.74 4.07 -23.06
CA ASP A 757 35.80 5.54 -23.02
C ASP A 757 35.20 6.17 -21.74
N GLY A 758 34.74 5.35 -20.78
CA GLY A 758 34.14 5.80 -19.53
C GLY A 758 32.71 6.31 -19.64
N THR A 759 32.09 6.26 -20.82
CA THR A 759 30.65 6.54 -21.01
C THR A 759 29.82 5.25 -20.93
N PHE A 760 28.51 5.38 -20.75
CA PHE A 760 27.63 4.25 -20.41
C PHE A 760 26.53 4.00 -21.45
N TYR A 761 26.09 2.74 -21.56
CA TYR A 761 24.84 2.37 -22.20
C TYR A 761 23.81 2.07 -21.13
N VAL A 762 22.64 2.71 -21.19
CA VAL A 762 21.47 2.32 -20.37
C VAL A 762 20.64 1.34 -21.18
N PHE A 763 20.22 0.24 -20.56
CA PHE A 763 19.31 -0.73 -21.13
C PHE A 763 18.10 -0.92 -20.21
N ASP A 764 16.98 -1.19 -20.85
CA ASP A 764 15.69 -1.49 -20.23
C ASP A 764 15.12 -2.74 -20.94
N TRP A 765 14.62 -3.68 -20.14
CA TRP A 765 14.16 -5.00 -20.58
C TRP A 765 12.64 -4.99 -20.72
N LYS A 766 12.08 -5.45 -21.86
CA LYS A 766 10.62 -5.48 -22.06
C LYS A 766 10.11 -6.78 -22.65
N ARG A 767 9.37 -7.52 -21.82
CA ARG A 767 8.49 -8.62 -22.24
C ARG A 767 7.16 -8.05 -22.76
N SER A 768 7.17 -7.45 -23.95
CA SER A 768 5.98 -6.78 -24.51
C SER A 768 5.91 -6.77 -26.02
N GLU A 769 4.77 -7.20 -26.57
CA GLU A 769 4.47 -7.05 -28.00
C GLU A 769 4.08 -5.62 -28.40
N LYS A 770 3.80 -4.73 -27.45
CA LYS A 770 3.26 -3.38 -27.75
C LYS A 770 4.33 -2.38 -28.21
N VAL A 771 5.61 -2.75 -28.19
CA VAL A 771 6.74 -1.83 -28.44
C VAL A 771 7.28 -1.93 -29.87
N VAL A 772 7.26 -3.11 -30.48
CA VAL A 772 7.83 -3.37 -31.81
C VAL A 772 6.99 -4.33 -32.64
N HIS A 773 7.08 -4.23 -33.96
CA HIS A 773 6.63 -5.26 -34.89
C HIS A 773 7.62 -6.46 -34.90
N PRO A 774 7.25 -7.64 -35.44
CA PRO A 774 8.14 -8.81 -35.52
C PRO A 774 9.40 -8.61 -36.39
N ASP A 775 9.51 -7.50 -37.14
CA ASP A 775 10.73 -7.10 -37.85
C ASP A 775 11.65 -6.18 -37.01
N GLY A 776 11.30 -5.95 -35.74
CA GLY A 776 12.03 -5.11 -34.80
C GLY A 776 11.77 -3.61 -34.90
N LYS A 777 10.97 -3.12 -35.87
CA LYS A 777 10.64 -1.69 -35.96
C LYS A 777 9.70 -1.26 -34.82
N PRO A 778 9.85 -0.05 -34.23
CA PRO A 778 8.89 0.48 -33.26
C PRO A 778 7.44 0.43 -33.74
N LYS A 779 6.52 0.04 -32.87
CA LYS A 779 5.08 0.24 -33.04
C LYS A 779 4.76 1.68 -32.63
N ILE A 780 4.45 2.49 -33.63
CA ILE A 780 4.01 3.88 -33.49
C ILE A 780 2.70 4.02 -34.26
N SER A 781 1.70 4.63 -33.63
CA SER A 781 0.38 4.88 -34.20
C SER A 781 0.46 5.98 -35.27
N ASP A 782 -0.31 5.82 -36.34
CA ASP A 782 -0.39 6.79 -37.44
C ASP A 782 -0.99 8.13 -36.95
N PRO A 783 -0.26 9.26 -36.99
CA PRO A 783 -0.75 10.55 -36.52
C PRO A 783 -1.93 11.12 -37.33
N GLU A 784 -2.12 10.69 -38.58
CA GLU A 784 -3.25 11.14 -39.42
C GLU A 784 -4.54 10.34 -39.13
N HIS A 785 -4.43 9.22 -38.40
CA HIS A 785 -5.56 8.35 -38.10
C HIS A 785 -6.44 8.93 -36.98
N PHE A 786 -7.74 9.16 -37.25
CA PHE A 786 -8.64 9.91 -36.35
C PHE A 786 -8.81 9.30 -34.94
N TYR A 787 -8.60 7.99 -34.77
CA TYR A 787 -8.63 7.33 -33.44
C TYR A 787 -7.32 7.41 -32.66
N THR A 788 -6.24 7.94 -33.25
CA THR A 788 -4.93 8.06 -32.60
C THR A 788 -5.01 9.04 -31.44
N LYS A 789 -4.50 8.58 -30.29
CA LYS A 789 -4.37 9.38 -29.08
C LYS A 789 -2.97 9.97 -28.99
N PHE A 790 -2.87 11.13 -28.37
CA PHE A 790 -1.63 11.86 -28.13
C PHE A 790 -1.45 12.15 -26.64
N ALA A 791 -0.22 12.43 -26.23
CA ALA A 791 0.07 12.99 -24.92
C ALA A 791 -0.45 14.44 -24.79
N PHE A 792 -0.40 14.99 -23.58
CA PHE A 792 -0.95 16.29 -23.20
C PHE A 792 0.14 17.38 -23.16
N GLY A 793 -0.29 18.63 -23.31
CA GLY A 793 0.59 19.80 -23.22
C GLY A 793 1.63 19.84 -24.35
N GLU A 794 2.86 20.23 -24.03
CA GLU A 794 3.97 20.31 -25.00
C GLU A 794 4.51 18.93 -25.43
N LEU A 795 3.94 17.82 -24.92
CA LEU A 795 4.20 16.47 -25.43
C LEU A 795 3.19 16.02 -26.50
N SER A 796 2.25 16.87 -26.91
CA SER A 796 1.17 16.50 -27.84
C SER A 796 1.59 16.17 -29.28
N HIS A 797 2.87 16.29 -29.63
CA HIS A 797 3.48 15.69 -30.82
C HIS A 797 3.72 14.18 -30.69
N LEU A 798 3.64 13.62 -29.49
CA LEU A 798 3.85 12.20 -29.20
C LEU A 798 2.51 11.46 -29.12
N THR A 799 2.41 10.33 -29.81
CA THR A 799 1.27 9.42 -29.75
C THR A 799 1.29 8.57 -28.47
N ASP A 800 0.13 8.07 -28.03
CA ASP A 800 -0.05 7.24 -26.82
C ASP A 800 0.43 5.78 -26.99
N ASP A 801 1.63 5.63 -27.55
CA ASP A 801 2.28 4.34 -27.78
C ASP A 801 3.21 3.94 -26.63
N SER A 802 3.38 2.63 -26.44
CA SER A 802 4.34 2.09 -25.46
C SER A 802 5.78 2.50 -25.78
N TYR A 803 6.11 2.71 -27.05
CA TYR A 803 7.43 3.21 -27.47
C TYR A 803 7.77 4.57 -26.83
N TYR A 804 6.92 5.59 -26.99
CA TYR A 804 7.21 6.94 -26.48
C TYR A 804 7.25 6.99 -24.96
N ARG A 805 6.37 6.25 -24.27
CA ARG A 805 6.38 6.13 -22.81
C ARG A 805 7.73 5.58 -22.29
N TYR A 806 8.29 4.54 -22.92
CA TYR A 806 9.62 4.02 -22.55
C TYR A 806 10.78 4.89 -23.04
N ALA A 807 10.62 5.61 -24.15
CA ALA A 807 11.60 6.59 -24.63
C ALA A 807 11.77 7.76 -23.64
N LEU A 808 10.66 8.27 -23.09
CA LEU A 808 10.66 9.30 -22.06
C LEU A 808 11.24 8.78 -20.74
N GLN A 809 10.90 7.55 -20.32
CA GLN A 809 11.45 6.92 -19.10
C GLN A 809 12.98 6.87 -19.14
N GLN A 810 13.54 6.36 -20.24
CA GLN A 810 14.99 6.27 -20.41
C GLN A 810 15.66 7.65 -20.54
N ASN A 811 14.99 8.64 -21.14
CA ASN A 811 15.52 10.02 -21.19
C ASN A 811 15.53 10.68 -19.81
N ILE A 812 14.54 10.43 -18.94
CA ILE A 812 14.56 10.88 -17.54
C ILE A 812 15.68 10.17 -16.77
N TYR A 813 15.84 8.85 -16.92
CA TYR A 813 16.95 8.12 -16.31
C TYR A 813 18.31 8.69 -16.74
N ARG A 814 18.50 8.95 -18.04
CA ARG A 814 19.69 9.64 -18.54
C ARG A 814 19.88 11.02 -17.89
N HIS A 815 18.83 11.84 -17.78
CA HIS A 815 18.93 13.17 -17.20
C HIS A 815 19.44 13.09 -15.75
N ILE A 816 18.81 12.26 -14.92
CA ILE A 816 19.20 12.04 -13.52
C ILE A 816 20.65 11.51 -13.42
N LEU A 817 21.05 10.56 -14.29
CA LEU A 817 22.42 10.06 -14.33
C LEU A 817 23.45 11.15 -14.68
N GLU A 818 23.15 11.99 -15.68
CA GLU A 818 24.05 13.06 -16.13
C GLU A 818 24.13 14.22 -15.12
N THR A 819 23.02 14.62 -14.48
CA THR A 819 22.97 15.77 -13.54
C THR A 819 23.27 15.43 -12.09
N LYS A 820 22.75 14.30 -11.56
CA LYS A 820 22.85 13.95 -10.13
C LYS A 820 23.92 12.91 -9.80
N TYR A 821 24.40 12.16 -10.80
CA TYR A 821 25.42 11.11 -10.62
C TYR A 821 26.71 11.38 -11.41
N ASN A 822 26.72 12.32 -12.37
CA ASN A 822 27.84 12.61 -13.28
C ASN A 822 28.24 11.41 -14.20
N TYR A 823 27.26 10.61 -14.61
CA TYR A 823 27.41 9.48 -15.54
C TYR A 823 27.00 9.91 -16.96
N LYS A 824 27.94 9.95 -17.91
CA LYS A 824 27.68 10.36 -19.30
C LYS A 824 27.08 9.22 -20.13
N ILE A 825 25.92 9.44 -20.76
CA ILE A 825 25.17 8.38 -21.45
C ILE A 825 25.39 8.43 -22.97
N SER A 826 25.99 7.34 -23.49
CA SER A 826 26.31 7.13 -24.90
C SER A 826 25.10 6.64 -25.72
N SER A 827 24.25 5.79 -25.15
CA SER A 827 22.92 5.48 -25.71
C SER A 827 21.96 4.96 -24.65
N MET A 828 20.67 5.08 -24.97
CA MET A 828 19.55 4.49 -24.25
C MET A 828 18.91 3.46 -25.16
N ASN A 829 18.50 2.32 -24.62
CA ASN A 829 18.16 1.14 -25.40
C ASN A 829 17.02 0.37 -24.73
N LEU A 830 16.14 -0.23 -25.56
CA LEU A 830 15.20 -1.26 -25.15
C LEU A 830 15.65 -2.59 -25.74
N LEU A 831 15.62 -3.66 -24.94
CA LEU A 831 15.73 -5.03 -25.43
C LEU A 831 14.37 -5.72 -25.25
N ILE A 832 13.73 -6.03 -26.37
CA ILE A 832 12.42 -6.68 -26.39
C ILE A 832 12.63 -8.19 -26.37
N LEU A 833 12.09 -8.83 -25.33
CA LEU A 833 12.29 -10.23 -24.99
C LEU A 833 10.91 -10.89 -24.85
N HIS A 834 10.32 -11.30 -25.97
CA HIS A 834 8.97 -11.87 -26.00
C HIS A 834 8.96 -13.24 -26.70
N PRO A 835 8.29 -14.28 -26.14
CA PRO A 835 8.37 -15.64 -26.69
C PRO A 835 7.68 -15.79 -28.05
N ASN A 836 6.75 -14.89 -28.39
CA ASN A 836 6.07 -14.87 -29.69
C ASN A 836 6.92 -14.27 -30.82
N TYR A 837 8.17 -13.88 -30.55
CA TYR A 837 9.16 -13.48 -31.56
C TYR A 837 10.23 -14.56 -31.74
N GLU A 838 10.84 -14.63 -32.93
CA GLU A 838 11.87 -15.62 -33.26
C GLU A 838 13.21 -15.37 -32.54
N SER A 839 13.51 -14.11 -32.21
CA SER A 839 14.66 -13.71 -31.39
C SER A 839 14.35 -12.40 -30.66
N TYR A 840 15.35 -11.83 -29.96
CA TYR A 840 15.24 -10.49 -29.36
C TYR A 840 15.18 -9.38 -30.42
N HIS A 841 14.63 -8.24 -30.03
CA HIS A 841 14.76 -6.99 -30.80
C HIS A 841 15.44 -5.91 -29.95
N TRP A 842 16.52 -5.30 -30.45
CA TRP A 842 17.16 -4.14 -29.82
C TRP A 842 16.67 -2.87 -30.52
N VAL A 843 15.96 -2.02 -29.78
CA VAL A 843 15.59 -0.66 -30.21
C VAL A 843 16.51 0.36 -29.53
N LYS A 844 17.24 1.14 -30.32
CA LYS A 844 17.97 2.32 -29.82
C LYS A 844 17.01 3.51 -29.73
N LEU A 845 17.08 4.25 -28.64
CA LEU A 845 16.19 5.38 -28.37
C LEU A 845 16.83 6.74 -28.72
N GLU A 846 15.99 7.69 -29.10
CA GLU A 846 16.39 9.07 -29.40
C GLU A 846 16.52 9.93 -28.12
N LYS A 847 17.15 11.10 -28.25
CA LYS A 847 17.31 12.05 -27.13
C LYS A 847 16.17 13.06 -27.10
N MET A 848 15.28 12.93 -26.12
CA MET A 848 14.07 13.73 -25.91
C MET A 848 14.29 14.76 -24.80
N GLN A 849 15.32 15.61 -24.98
CA GLN A 849 15.84 16.48 -23.92
C GLN A 849 14.85 17.58 -23.55
N LYS A 850 14.16 18.17 -24.54
CA LYS A 850 13.15 19.22 -24.34
C LYS A 850 11.92 18.67 -23.63
N GLU A 851 11.53 17.44 -23.97
CA GLU A 851 10.39 16.75 -23.37
C GLU A 851 10.64 16.44 -21.89
N VAL A 852 11.88 16.09 -21.51
CA VAL A 852 12.27 15.95 -20.10
C VAL A 852 12.26 17.30 -19.38
N GLU A 853 12.84 18.35 -19.99
CA GLU A 853 12.84 19.70 -19.43
C GLU A 853 11.41 20.23 -19.20
N TYR A 854 10.50 19.99 -20.15
CA TYR A 854 9.08 20.29 -20.02
C TYR A 854 8.45 19.51 -18.85
N MET A 855 8.60 18.18 -18.80
CA MET A 855 8.03 17.37 -17.70
C MET A 855 8.53 17.83 -16.33
N PHE A 856 9.83 18.14 -16.19
CA PHE A 856 10.40 18.65 -14.95
C PHE A 856 9.88 20.05 -14.60
N SER A 857 9.67 20.93 -15.60
CA SER A 857 9.11 22.28 -15.38
C SER A 857 7.67 22.28 -14.82
N THR A 858 6.91 21.20 -15.04
CA THR A 858 5.57 21.05 -14.44
C THR A 858 5.59 20.70 -12.96
N LEU A 859 6.74 20.26 -12.44
CA LEU A 859 6.86 19.81 -11.06
C LEU A 859 7.18 20.99 -10.13
N LYS A 860 6.53 20.99 -8.97
CA LYS A 860 6.90 21.87 -7.87
C LYS A 860 8.30 21.44 -7.40
N ILE A 861 9.32 22.28 -7.59
CA ILE A 861 10.60 22.13 -6.89
C ILE A 861 10.30 22.07 -5.38
N ILE A 862 10.87 21.05 -4.73
CA ILE A 862 10.82 20.83 -3.29
C ILE A 862 12.21 21.20 -2.77
N SER A 863 12.36 22.49 -2.47
CA SER A 863 13.58 23.16 -2.00
C SER A 863 13.57 23.35 -0.49
#